data_AF-A0A5C4RET4-F1
#
_entry.id   AF-A0A5C4RET4-F1
#
_cell.length_a   1.000
_cell.length_b   1.000
_cell.length_c   1.000
_cell.angle_alpha   90.00
_cell.angle_beta   90.00
_cell.angle_gamma   90.00
#
_symmetry.space_group_name_H-M   'P 1'
#
loop_
_entity.id
_entity.type
_entity.pdbx_description
1 polymer ?
#
loop_
_entity_poly.entity_id
_entity_poly.type
_entity_poly.pdbx_seq_one_letter_code
_entity_poly.pdbx_strand_id
1 'polypeptide(L)'
;MDKYKSISREKQDITKVSPLLAAVAEVKSSAAPILPTSYMLSNSEQKEDNSTVTLVNTLQRLGYNSIFDIIEVSKQRFIKRHNESLLGHAEVIFDKAASAANQLVQSYRQRQLRDYDGASLIKANHQARYSSYISDNTDEEEKLPDYSSLFPEPWDDFCQPNAIEALDSPVNYLLDLYKFVQQIELDGSNNAVGLEQRRADIPDLLLNSDNLYKEITAISIVNDVLSKSAREYIDQTGHADKPVNQVLGETRFPFTLPYSLPSQQINKGLAEKETELGTIIQQVDQQFPWHILTEKRDQALLAYTELSKEQMTLLTEKSPFAQNFLSREQLINSYFSASTTEVLPERDVAKHAYIIHADENITGPTLLSDNVDKAYDEIVITCENKNKETIKVKLRGENVLTYNRVKARMEPFNNSSPFSRQLKLTYVESDNSTIGNLDNGPFFGEMTVYAAVPKEDTNNTSVNIEGIHFLTMTYRFAIAKQGTAQSELLPEAEQFFQDNYGVSADESVKLKQILSFGQQTGSKVTDLEHLFSSGDFRPLVSPNVVFSNPIFGSGQTSEHFPAPYHYGGVYINAGQLDALSIVRTDSGREIDAVSDFRYDRMNRFIRLQRWLSLPYHQLDLLVTSAIKAEPSNNDLTISNNTLQALGLFRHLSTQYKVLPETFAGWIYQITPFTISNNIPFFDQIFNQSKLFDQPLILDGKEFNYTENQGDGAKTVKQLCAGLAISISTFQVIAPIVEKALKFSSGKLARNLDVVSRLYRLVTIPRLFGFSAEDGLILSDILTDKSEYLANIPALGEKNDILSIIAQMEVLTSWLVKTKLTPIKFSLLLGKTQLPVVPTSGMLTFYKGISDGLTDNVRLQESDFSRQEINNIDWWTVLSDENGVFDKDNGLIKDIPLVWGKTDEESLRKEIEDIVKDKKINPDNNQINIVVQIILQAKTAQESLLSSAIAGEYGVSRDIVSLQLRWLGSGVYSVLKLVLDNTPEKVEDIKKEFLDLTYSLLVYTQLINALSISNNLLLLRLTNPKWLGLNLDETTEISLSLDEIFLLNRYQDLLENAKQNEDKIQEYFTFANGEILPKTEEDDDNYKCAQLLAEILDWDVDEIYLACDKGGLERKRAMTLSQIDWIRRLQQFYVKTNLSVEPLLDAGALDVNSSFDAFQNIGEAVMAALKAQGDDENV
;
A
#
# COMPACT_ATOMS: atom_id res chain seq x y z
N MET A 1 4.87 9.92 53.38
CA MET A 1 4.31 9.38 54.63
C MET A 1 5.40 8.59 55.32
N ASP A 2 5.75 8.99 56.54
CA ASP A 2 6.64 8.28 57.45
C ASP A 2 6.27 6.79 57.60
N LYS A 3 7.28 5.91 57.58
CA LYS A 3 7.46 4.75 58.47
C LYS A 3 8.56 3.83 57.94
N TYR A 4 9.80 4.11 58.32
CA TYR A 4 10.70 3.13 58.96
C TYR A 4 11.74 3.92 59.76
N LYS A 5 11.31 4.32 60.96
CA LYS A 5 12.20 4.68 62.05
C LYS A 5 12.94 3.44 62.52
N SER A 6 14.15 3.69 62.99
CA SER A 6 14.88 2.95 64.01
C SER A 6 15.27 1.51 63.68
N ILE A 7 16.44 1.35 63.06
CA ILE A 7 17.45 0.54 63.73
C ILE A 7 18.31 1.53 64.50
N SER A 8 18.03 1.55 65.79
CA SER A 8 18.87 2.12 66.83
C SER A 8 20.30 1.60 66.65
N ARG A 9 21.17 2.43 66.09
CA ARG A 9 22.53 2.48 66.64
C ARG A 9 22.33 2.90 68.08
N GLU A 10 22.50 1.94 68.98
CA GLU A 10 22.71 2.23 70.38
C GLU A 10 23.63 3.43 70.48
N LYS A 11 23.25 4.37 71.35
CA LYS A 11 24.08 5.47 71.79
C LYS A 11 25.41 4.90 72.31
N GLN A 12 26.38 4.72 71.43
CA GLN A 12 27.77 4.83 71.81
C GLN A 12 28.10 6.31 71.66
N ASP A 13 28.43 6.92 72.79
CA ASP A 13 28.74 8.34 72.96
C ASP A 13 29.59 8.91 71.82
N ILE A 14 28.97 9.63 70.88
CA ILE A 14 29.69 10.55 70.00
C ILE A 14 29.94 11.83 70.80
N THR A 15 30.84 11.75 71.76
CA THR A 15 31.56 12.92 72.31
C THR A 15 33.04 12.63 72.47
N LYS A 16 33.62 11.86 71.54
CA LYS A 16 35.07 11.79 71.38
C LYS A 16 35.41 11.87 69.90
N VAL A 17 35.66 13.09 69.43
CA VAL A 17 36.52 13.31 68.25
C VAL A 17 37.74 12.42 68.45
N SER A 18 38.09 11.58 67.47
CA SER A 18 39.33 10.82 67.64
C SER A 18 40.44 11.85 67.86
N PRO A 19 41.25 11.74 68.94
CA PRO A 19 42.28 12.73 69.24
C PRO A 19 43.23 12.92 68.05
N LEU A 20 43.32 11.87 67.23
CA LEU A 20 44.11 11.81 66.03
C LEU A 20 43.49 12.63 64.88
N LEU A 21 42.16 12.65 64.70
CA LEU A 21 41.51 13.50 63.68
C LEU A 21 41.73 14.98 64.00
N ALA A 22 41.68 15.35 65.29
CA ALA A 22 42.06 16.68 65.74
C ALA A 22 43.54 16.98 65.46
N ALA A 23 44.45 16.03 65.73
CA ALA A 23 45.89 16.19 65.46
C ALA A 23 46.22 16.32 63.96
N VAL A 24 45.43 15.69 63.09
CA VAL A 24 45.57 15.79 61.64
C VAL A 24 45.09 17.15 61.12
N ALA A 25 44.04 17.72 61.72
CA ALA A 25 43.51 19.04 61.37
C ALA A 25 44.36 20.22 61.90
N GLU A 26 45.31 19.99 62.80
CA GLU A 26 46.26 21.02 63.27
C GLU A 26 47.30 21.35 62.20
N VAL A 27 47.11 22.41 61.41
CA VAL A 27 48.10 22.86 60.42
C VAL A 27 48.77 24.16 60.90
N LYS A 28 50.08 24.15 61.15
CA LYS A 28 50.86 25.36 61.49
C LYS A 28 51.07 26.19 60.23
N SER A 29 50.69 27.47 60.26
CA SER A 29 50.91 28.38 59.15
C SER A 29 52.40 28.55 58.85
N SER A 30 52.83 28.22 57.63
CA SER A 30 54.19 28.53 57.16
C SER A 30 54.21 29.97 56.64
N ALA A 31 55.02 30.81 57.28
CA ALA A 31 55.23 32.22 56.93
C ALA A 31 55.57 32.42 55.44
N ALA A 32 54.86 33.33 54.78
CA ALA A 32 55.14 33.81 53.42
C ALA A 32 56.39 34.73 53.39
N PRO A 33 57.13 34.84 52.26
CA PRO A 33 58.28 35.72 52.15
C PRO A 33 57.84 37.19 52.02
N ILE A 34 58.48 38.06 52.81
CA ILE A 34 58.17 39.48 52.97
C ILE A 34 58.84 40.31 51.85
N LEU A 35 58.06 41.16 51.16
CA LEU A 35 58.53 42.36 50.45
C LEU A 35 58.41 43.60 51.37
N PRO A 36 59.27 44.62 51.26
CA PRO A 36 59.39 45.67 52.27
C PRO A 36 58.50 46.89 51.98
N THR A 37 57.72 47.33 52.97
CA THR A 37 57.43 48.76 53.13
C THR A 37 57.18 49.13 54.60
N SER A 38 57.73 50.27 54.98
CA SER A 38 57.78 50.90 56.30
C SER A 38 56.44 51.50 56.77
N TYR A 39 56.03 51.25 58.02
CA TYR A 39 56.02 52.22 59.14
C TYR A 39 55.11 51.76 60.31
N MET A 40 55.61 52.00 61.52
CA MET A 40 54.96 52.09 62.84
C MET A 40 54.57 50.82 63.62
N LEU A 41 55.18 50.75 64.81
CA LEU A 41 55.02 49.79 65.90
C LEU A 41 53.68 49.97 66.65
N SER A 42 53.04 48.87 67.05
CA SER A 42 52.69 48.63 68.47
C SER A 42 52.24 47.19 68.75
N ASN A 43 52.95 46.59 69.71
CA ASN A 43 52.60 45.56 70.68
C ASN A 43 51.96 44.23 70.26
N SER A 44 52.75 43.18 70.48
CA SER A 44 52.40 41.76 70.54
C SER A 44 51.56 41.40 71.76
N GLU A 45 50.40 40.79 71.54
CA GLU A 45 49.73 39.89 72.48
C GLU A 45 49.47 38.55 71.78
N GLN A 46 49.90 37.46 72.41
CA GLN A 46 49.69 36.08 71.97
C GLN A 46 48.17 35.79 71.96
N LYS A 47 47.59 35.51 70.79
CA LYS A 47 46.26 34.91 70.64
C LYS A 47 46.40 33.46 70.21
N GLU A 48 45.80 32.56 70.99
CA GLU A 48 45.65 31.13 70.66
C GLU A 48 44.88 30.94 69.34
N ASP A 49 45.31 29.98 68.54
CA ASP A 49 44.90 29.73 67.15
C ASP A 49 43.51 29.04 67.09
N ASN A 50 42.44 29.81 66.89
CA ASN A 50 41.06 29.30 66.70
C ASN A 50 40.83 28.60 65.33
N SER A 51 41.88 28.43 64.51
CA SER A 51 41.84 27.90 63.15
C SER A 51 41.74 26.37 63.06
N THR A 52 42.18 25.66 64.10
CA THR A 52 42.24 24.18 64.12
C THR A 52 40.87 23.56 64.47
N VAL A 53 40.16 24.17 65.42
CA VAL A 53 38.81 23.74 65.84
C VAL A 53 37.79 23.94 64.71
N THR A 54 37.93 25.00 63.89
CA THR A 54 37.10 25.21 62.71
C THR A 54 37.37 24.16 61.62
N LEU A 55 38.62 23.78 61.38
CA LEU A 55 38.96 22.73 60.40
C LEU A 55 38.38 21.36 60.79
N VAL A 56 38.44 20.98 62.07
CA VAL A 56 37.81 19.75 62.58
C VAL A 56 36.30 19.78 62.37
N ASN A 57 35.64 20.88 62.72
CA ASN A 57 34.19 21.04 62.51
C ASN A 57 33.83 21.02 61.02
N THR A 58 34.68 21.58 60.15
CA THR A 58 34.45 21.51 58.69
C THR A 58 34.63 20.10 58.14
N LEU A 59 35.62 19.33 58.60
CA LEU A 59 35.81 17.93 58.21
C LEU A 59 34.63 17.05 58.63
N GLN A 60 34.12 17.27 59.85
CA GLN A 60 32.91 16.60 60.34
C GLN A 60 31.66 16.99 59.53
N ARG A 61 31.50 18.28 59.18
CA ARG A 61 30.41 18.73 58.30
C ARG A 61 30.52 18.15 56.88
N LEU A 62 31.74 17.88 56.42
CA LEU A 62 32.03 17.20 55.16
C LEU A 62 31.86 15.67 55.24
N GLY A 63 31.52 15.11 56.41
CA GLY A 63 31.20 13.70 56.60
C GLY A 63 32.35 12.81 57.05
N TYR A 64 33.56 13.36 57.25
CA TYR A 64 34.72 12.59 57.73
C TYR A 64 34.75 12.56 59.27
N ASN A 65 34.54 11.39 59.85
CA ASN A 65 34.47 11.19 61.30
C ASN A 65 35.74 10.53 61.87
N SER A 66 36.52 9.88 61.01
CA SER A 66 37.78 9.22 61.31
C SER A 66 38.86 9.57 60.29
N ILE A 67 40.12 9.34 60.66
CA ILE A 67 41.26 9.45 59.73
C ILE A 67 41.20 8.38 58.65
N PHE A 68 40.61 7.22 58.96
CA PHE A 68 40.43 6.14 57.99
C PHE A 68 39.47 6.55 56.87
N ASP A 69 38.41 7.29 57.19
CA ASP A 69 37.47 7.86 56.20
C ASP A 69 38.20 8.79 55.22
N ILE A 70 39.22 9.53 55.69
CA ILE A 70 40.04 10.41 54.83
C ILE A 70 40.89 9.58 53.87
N ILE A 71 41.51 8.51 54.35
CA ILE A 71 42.44 7.67 53.56
C ILE A 71 41.70 6.72 52.60
N GLU A 72 40.43 6.45 52.87
CA GLU A 72 39.56 5.69 51.96
C GLU A 72 39.43 6.38 50.59
N VAL A 73 39.55 7.71 50.55
CA VAL A 73 39.62 8.50 49.32
C VAL A 73 41.08 8.67 48.89
N SER A 74 41.39 8.60 47.59
CA SER A 74 42.76 8.87 47.12
C SER A 74 43.19 10.32 47.39
N LYS A 75 44.49 10.54 47.65
CA LYS A 75 45.08 11.88 47.90
C LYS A 75 44.64 12.93 46.88
N GLN A 76 44.72 12.60 45.59
CA GLN A 76 44.39 13.52 44.51
C GLN A 76 42.91 13.93 44.52
N ARG A 77 41.99 12.97 44.76
CA ARG A 77 40.55 13.23 44.86
C ARG A 77 40.21 14.05 46.10
N PHE A 78 40.82 13.72 47.25
CA PHE A 78 40.60 14.48 48.49
C PHE A 78 41.01 15.95 48.35
N ILE A 79 42.18 16.19 47.74
CA ILE A 79 42.62 17.54 47.40
C ILE A 79 41.61 18.18 46.46
N LYS A 80 41.29 17.55 45.33
CA LYS A 80 40.37 18.13 44.34
C LYS A 80 39.00 18.52 44.92
N ARG A 81 38.41 17.67 45.76
CA ARG A 81 37.07 17.88 46.34
C ARG A 81 37.03 18.95 47.43
N HIS A 82 38.12 19.11 48.18
CA HIS A 82 38.07 19.84 49.45
C HIS A 82 39.18 20.88 49.61
N ASN A 83 40.02 21.14 48.59
CA ASN A 83 41.09 22.13 48.72
C ASN A 83 40.55 23.52 49.03
N GLU A 84 39.47 23.95 48.37
CA GLU A 84 38.87 25.26 48.62
C GLU A 84 38.18 25.34 49.99
N SER A 85 37.44 24.29 50.37
CA SER A 85 36.73 24.24 51.64
C SER A 85 37.65 24.10 52.86
N LEU A 86 38.85 23.52 52.67
CA LEU A 86 39.90 23.37 53.69
C LEU A 86 40.99 24.44 53.56
N LEU A 87 40.70 25.58 52.92
CA LEU A 87 41.58 26.75 52.84
C LEU A 87 42.98 26.45 52.24
N GLY A 88 43.07 25.54 51.28
CA GLY A 88 44.32 25.13 50.64
C GLY A 88 45.12 24.06 51.39
N HIS A 89 44.63 23.58 52.54
CA HIS A 89 45.36 22.65 53.40
C HIS A 89 44.99 21.17 53.19
N ALA A 90 44.16 20.85 52.21
CA ALA A 90 43.68 19.49 52.00
C ALA A 90 44.82 18.47 51.79
N GLU A 91 45.89 18.87 51.10
CA GLU A 91 47.07 18.00 50.91
C GLU A 91 47.77 17.67 52.23
N VAL A 92 48.00 18.68 53.07
CA VAL A 92 48.68 18.52 54.35
C VAL A 92 47.85 17.68 55.31
N ILE A 93 46.54 17.91 55.32
CA ILE A 93 45.58 17.12 56.12
C ILE A 93 45.61 15.65 55.67
N PHE A 94 45.63 15.38 54.36
CA PHE A 94 45.70 14.02 53.85
C PHE A 94 47.00 13.30 54.22
N ASP A 95 48.16 13.96 54.04
CA ASP A 95 49.46 13.35 54.36
C ASP A 95 49.61 13.06 55.85
N LYS A 96 49.08 13.96 56.70
CA LYS A 96 49.01 13.73 58.15
C LYS A 96 48.07 12.59 58.50
N ALA A 97 46.91 12.52 57.86
CA ALA A 97 45.99 11.41 58.00
C ALA A 97 46.69 10.07 57.69
N ALA A 98 47.27 9.95 56.50
CA ALA A 98 47.97 8.76 56.05
C ALA A 98 49.14 8.37 56.98
N SER A 99 49.93 9.35 57.42
CA SER A 99 51.01 9.12 58.39
C SER A 99 50.50 8.65 59.74
N ALA A 100 49.43 9.28 60.27
CA ALA A 100 48.84 8.91 61.56
C ALA A 100 48.24 7.51 61.52
N ALA A 101 47.54 7.14 60.45
CA ALA A 101 47.03 5.79 60.26
C ALA A 101 48.16 4.76 60.14
N ASN A 102 49.22 5.05 59.38
CA ASN A 102 50.39 4.17 59.28
C ASN A 102 51.11 4.01 60.62
N GLN A 103 51.24 5.07 61.42
CA GLN A 103 51.81 5.00 62.76
C GLN A 103 50.92 4.19 63.71
N LEU A 104 49.60 4.29 63.61
CA LEU A 104 48.67 3.43 64.37
C LEU A 104 48.85 1.96 63.99
N VAL A 105 48.88 1.65 62.70
CA VAL A 105 49.09 0.28 62.20
C VAL A 105 50.46 -0.25 62.63
N GLN A 106 51.52 0.56 62.53
CA GLN A 106 52.87 0.17 62.95
C GLN A 106 53.01 0.04 64.46
N SER A 107 52.42 0.93 65.26
CA SER A 107 52.45 0.84 66.72
C SER A 107 51.66 -0.36 67.24
N TYR A 108 50.55 -0.69 66.58
CA TYR A 108 49.80 -1.92 66.84
C TYR A 108 50.64 -3.17 66.50
N ARG A 109 51.27 -3.21 65.32
CA ARG A 109 52.20 -4.30 64.91
C ARG A 109 53.45 -4.39 65.80
N GLN A 110 54.02 -3.26 66.21
CA GLN A 110 55.19 -3.21 67.09
C GLN A 110 54.85 -3.62 68.52
N ARG A 111 53.69 -3.25 69.07
CA ARG A 111 53.23 -3.77 70.37
C ARG A 111 53.11 -5.29 70.33
N GLN A 112 52.54 -5.85 69.26
CA GLN A 112 52.47 -7.30 69.06
C GLN A 112 53.83 -8.00 68.93
N LEU A 113 54.87 -7.32 68.41
CA LEU A 113 56.23 -7.88 68.30
C LEU A 113 57.07 -7.67 69.57
N ARG A 114 56.82 -6.61 70.34
CA ARG A 114 57.57 -6.24 71.54
C ARG A 114 57.16 -7.04 72.77
N ASP A 115 55.92 -7.56 72.79
CA ASP A 115 55.44 -8.51 73.78
C ASP A 115 55.87 -9.97 73.47
N TYR A 116 56.58 -10.20 72.35
CA TYR A 116 56.99 -11.54 71.88
C TYR A 116 58.50 -11.84 71.95
N ASP A 117 59.35 -10.91 72.39
CA ASP A 117 60.82 -11.12 72.47
C ASP A 117 61.37 -11.08 73.91
N GLY A 118 61.86 -12.22 74.40
CA GLY A 118 63.10 -12.24 75.20
C GLY A 118 63.15 -12.90 76.60
N ALA A 119 62.11 -13.53 77.15
CA ALA A 119 62.19 -14.14 78.50
C ALA A 119 61.53 -15.53 78.73
N SER A 120 60.88 -16.18 77.75
CA SER A 120 60.23 -17.49 77.97
C SER A 120 60.87 -18.69 77.24
N LEU A 121 62.02 -18.52 76.58
CA LEU A 121 62.69 -19.60 75.83
C LEU A 121 63.47 -20.63 76.66
N ILE A 122 63.37 -20.63 78.01
CA ILE A 122 64.02 -21.64 78.87
C ILE A 122 63.02 -22.63 79.50
N LYS A 123 61.70 -22.46 79.30
CA LYS A 123 60.69 -23.41 79.83
C LYS A 123 59.54 -23.69 78.86
N ALA A 124 59.83 -24.15 77.64
CA ALA A 124 58.82 -24.84 76.83
C ALA A 124 59.39 -25.79 75.76
N ASN A 125 60.67 -26.19 75.87
CA ASN A 125 61.26 -27.21 74.98
C ASN A 125 61.01 -28.65 75.46
N HIS A 126 60.00 -28.86 76.30
CA HIS A 126 59.50 -30.17 76.69
C HIS A 126 57.99 -30.10 76.89
N GLN A 127 57.23 -30.25 75.80
CA GLN A 127 55.93 -30.94 75.72
C GLN A 127 55.25 -30.65 74.36
N ALA A 128 55.97 -30.90 73.27
CA ALA A 128 55.31 -31.38 72.06
C ALA A 128 54.95 -32.84 72.31
N ARG A 129 53.70 -33.13 72.73
CA ARG A 129 52.95 -34.39 72.53
C ARG A 129 51.69 -34.41 73.42
N TYR A 130 50.54 -34.57 72.76
CA TYR A 130 49.21 -34.94 73.28
C TYR A 130 48.29 -33.89 73.93
N SER A 131 47.15 -33.69 73.23
CA SER A 131 45.76 -33.77 73.74
C SER A 131 45.00 -32.53 74.25
N SER A 132 43.89 -32.28 73.56
CA SER A 132 42.48 -32.19 74.04
C SER A 132 42.11 -31.55 75.39
N TYR A 133 41.12 -30.67 75.30
CA TYR A 133 39.98 -30.44 76.20
C TYR A 133 40.19 -30.27 77.73
N ILE A 134 39.73 -29.10 78.19
CA ILE A 134 39.04 -28.77 79.47
C ILE A 134 39.92 -28.77 80.74
N SER A 135 40.10 -27.59 81.35
CA SER A 135 39.29 -27.13 82.50
C SER A 135 39.88 -25.86 83.11
N ASP A 136 38.98 -24.95 83.47
CA ASP A 136 39.02 -24.01 84.59
C ASP A 136 40.30 -23.98 85.44
N ASN A 137 40.96 -22.83 85.46
CA ASN A 137 40.99 -22.05 86.69
C ASN A 137 41.21 -20.57 86.41
N THR A 138 40.48 -19.79 87.18
CA THR A 138 40.44 -18.35 87.32
C THR A 138 41.81 -17.78 87.69
N ASP A 139 42.35 -16.93 86.84
CA ASP A 139 42.86 -15.62 87.19
C ASP A 139 42.88 -14.79 85.89
N GLU A 140 42.15 -13.66 85.93
CA GLU A 140 41.97 -12.74 84.81
C GLU A 140 43.29 -12.03 84.50
N GLU A 141 44.00 -12.51 83.48
CA GLU A 141 44.94 -11.69 82.71
C GLU A 141 44.56 -11.76 81.23
N GLU A 142 44.19 -10.59 80.72
CA GLU A 142 43.97 -10.17 79.33
C GLU A 142 44.25 -11.22 78.25
N LYS A 143 43.21 -11.96 77.83
CA LYS A 143 43.22 -12.74 76.59
C LYS A 143 42.86 -11.85 75.40
N LEU A 144 43.62 -11.99 74.32
CA LEU A 144 43.42 -11.34 73.01
C LEU A 144 41.94 -11.43 72.55
N PRO A 145 41.41 -10.40 71.86
CA PRO A 145 40.14 -10.53 71.15
C PRO A 145 40.26 -11.65 70.12
N ASP A 146 39.40 -12.68 70.24
CA ASP A 146 39.30 -13.75 69.25
C ASP A 146 38.69 -13.21 67.95
N TYR A 147 38.96 -13.83 66.79
CA TYR A 147 38.45 -13.38 65.49
C TYR A 147 36.92 -13.17 65.52
N SER A 148 36.23 -14.10 66.17
CA SER A 148 34.79 -14.10 66.45
C SER A 148 34.29 -12.90 67.29
N SER A 149 35.18 -12.25 68.05
CA SER A 149 34.87 -11.05 68.86
C SER A 149 35.13 -9.73 68.13
N LEU A 150 36.03 -9.73 67.15
CA LEU A 150 36.34 -8.57 66.30
C LEU A 150 35.47 -8.52 65.04
N PHE A 151 35.10 -9.69 64.54
CA PHE A 151 34.22 -9.92 63.41
C PHE A 151 33.13 -10.90 63.87
N PRO A 152 32.07 -10.42 64.53
CA PRO A 152 30.95 -11.29 64.89
C PRO A 152 30.35 -11.83 63.59
N GLU A 153 30.66 -13.08 63.25
CA GLU A 153 30.13 -13.78 62.08
C GLU A 153 28.66 -14.11 62.37
N PRO A 154 27.69 -13.41 61.77
CA PRO A 154 26.30 -13.77 61.90
C PRO A 154 26.10 -15.02 61.04
N TRP A 155 26.18 -16.21 61.67
CA TRP A 155 26.02 -17.48 60.98
C TRP A 155 24.68 -17.61 60.23
N ASP A 156 23.68 -16.82 60.64
CA ASP A 156 22.39 -16.70 59.97
C ASP A 156 22.43 -15.87 58.65
N ASP A 157 23.49 -15.10 58.40
CA ASP A 157 23.67 -14.26 57.20
C ASP A 157 24.51 -14.94 56.11
N PHE A 158 24.86 -16.23 56.27
CA PHE A 158 25.56 -16.98 55.23
C PHE A 158 24.59 -17.39 54.13
N CYS A 159 24.83 -16.89 52.93
CA CYS A 159 24.09 -17.25 51.73
C CYS A 159 24.64 -18.51 51.05
N GLN A 160 23.85 -19.12 50.17
CA GLN A 160 24.34 -20.23 49.36
C GLN A 160 25.39 -19.75 48.33
N PRO A 161 26.35 -20.60 47.92
CA PRO A 161 27.25 -20.28 46.81
C PRO A 161 26.44 -19.89 45.56
N ASN A 162 26.80 -18.77 44.92
CA ASN A 162 26.08 -18.16 43.79
C ASN A 162 24.68 -17.57 44.11
N ALA A 163 24.33 -17.39 45.39
CA ALA A 163 23.15 -16.63 45.76
C ALA A 163 23.29 -15.15 45.36
N ILE A 164 22.17 -14.45 45.23
CA ILE A 164 22.15 -13.06 44.77
C ILE A 164 22.83 -12.15 45.81
N GLU A 165 22.62 -12.44 47.08
CA GLU A 165 23.22 -11.78 48.24
C GLU A 165 24.69 -12.17 48.50
N ALA A 166 25.28 -13.07 47.70
CA ALA A 166 26.68 -13.43 47.82
C ALA A 166 27.59 -12.22 47.53
N LEU A 167 28.67 -12.11 48.30
CA LEU A 167 29.62 -10.99 48.17
C LEU A 167 30.36 -11.01 46.81
N ASP A 168 30.46 -12.17 46.19
CA ASP A 168 31.04 -12.38 44.86
C ASP A 168 29.98 -12.45 43.74
N SER A 169 28.72 -12.14 44.05
CA SER A 169 27.64 -12.17 43.04
C SER A 169 27.82 -11.06 41.98
N PRO A 170 27.33 -11.29 40.74
CA PRO A 170 27.30 -10.24 39.72
C PRO A 170 26.51 -9.00 40.16
N VAL A 171 25.52 -9.18 41.05
CA VAL A 171 24.70 -8.08 41.60
C VAL A 171 25.52 -7.22 42.55
N ASN A 172 26.31 -7.83 43.43
CA ASN A 172 27.19 -7.06 44.30
C ASN A 172 28.28 -6.34 43.48
N TYR A 173 28.79 -6.98 42.42
CA TYR A 173 29.70 -6.33 41.47
C TYR A 173 29.06 -5.11 40.77
N LEU A 174 27.81 -5.23 40.30
CA LEU A 174 27.08 -4.12 39.69
C LEU A 174 26.86 -2.98 40.69
N LEU A 175 26.54 -3.29 41.94
CA LEU A 175 26.38 -2.29 43.01
C LEU A 175 27.68 -1.55 43.30
N ASP A 176 28.80 -2.27 43.34
CA ASP A 176 30.13 -1.68 43.53
C ASP A 176 30.52 -0.77 42.36
N LEU A 177 30.26 -1.22 41.11
CA LEU A 177 30.43 -0.39 39.91
C LEU A 177 29.58 0.88 39.96
N TYR A 178 28.30 0.77 40.34
CA TYR A 178 27.40 1.92 40.43
C TYR A 178 27.89 2.95 41.47
N LYS A 179 28.30 2.49 42.67
CA LYS A 179 28.91 3.36 43.69
C LYS A 179 30.22 3.99 43.20
N PHE A 180 31.05 3.23 42.50
CA PHE A 180 32.29 3.73 41.93
C PHE A 180 32.05 4.82 40.87
N VAL A 181 31.04 4.66 40.00
CA VAL A 181 30.65 5.67 39.02
C VAL A 181 30.14 6.94 39.72
N GLN A 182 29.30 6.83 40.75
CA GLN A 182 28.87 7.98 41.55
C GLN A 182 30.06 8.75 42.15
N GLN A 183 31.11 8.05 42.59
CA GLN A 183 32.34 8.71 43.05
C GLN A 183 33.09 9.44 41.93
N ILE A 184 33.07 8.94 40.70
CA ILE A 184 33.68 9.60 39.53
C ILE A 184 32.91 10.86 39.16
N GLU A 185 31.57 10.83 39.23
CA GLU A 185 30.72 11.98 38.89
C GLU A 185 30.93 13.15 39.84
N LEU A 186 31.15 12.89 41.13
CA LEU A 186 31.56 13.91 42.10
C LEU A 186 32.89 14.60 41.72
N ASP A 187 33.75 13.90 40.99
CA ASP A 187 35.03 14.43 40.50
C ASP A 187 34.91 15.03 39.07
N GLY A 188 33.72 15.02 38.46
CA GLY A 188 33.46 15.52 37.11
C GLY A 188 33.51 17.05 37.00
N SER A 189 33.55 17.56 35.77
CA SER A 189 33.31 18.98 35.49
C SER A 189 31.80 19.30 35.65
N ASN A 190 31.43 20.54 35.98
CA ASN A 190 30.02 20.95 36.07
C ASN A 190 29.17 20.69 34.80
N ASN A 191 29.81 20.48 33.65
CA ASN A 191 29.13 20.15 32.37
C ASN A 191 29.00 18.63 32.11
N ALA A 192 29.48 17.77 33.02
CA ALA A 192 29.36 16.32 32.86
C ALA A 192 27.93 15.88 33.19
N VAL A 193 27.23 15.31 32.21
CA VAL A 193 25.91 14.71 32.42
C VAL A 193 26.09 13.42 33.22
N GLY A 194 25.49 13.30 34.40
CA GLY A 194 25.59 12.10 35.25
C GLY A 194 24.87 10.89 34.66
N LEU A 195 25.16 9.69 35.15
CA LEU A 195 24.58 8.43 34.70
C LEU A 195 23.06 8.41 34.92
N GLU A 196 22.61 8.90 36.08
CA GLU A 196 21.18 9.02 36.41
C GLU A 196 20.43 9.91 35.42
N GLN A 197 21.05 11.00 34.95
CA GLN A 197 20.44 11.87 33.94
C GLN A 197 20.41 11.24 32.55
N ARG A 198 21.37 10.38 32.21
CA ARG A 198 21.41 9.67 30.92
C ARG A 198 20.48 8.46 30.89
N ARG A 199 20.33 7.80 32.04
CA ARG A 199 19.64 6.52 32.24
C ARG A 199 18.95 6.52 33.60
N ALA A 200 17.80 7.19 33.66
CA ALA A 200 16.98 7.30 34.86
C ALA A 200 16.36 5.97 35.31
N ASP A 201 16.44 4.92 34.47
CA ASP A 201 15.96 3.57 34.76
C ASP A 201 16.92 2.74 35.63
N ILE A 202 18.23 3.01 35.57
CA ILE A 202 19.25 2.21 36.27
C ILE A 202 19.15 2.32 37.81
N PRO A 203 18.95 3.51 38.42
CA PRO A 203 18.83 3.62 39.88
C PRO A 203 17.61 2.89 40.46
N ASP A 204 16.52 2.83 39.70
CA ASP A 204 15.26 2.19 40.08
C ASP A 204 15.22 0.68 39.74
N LEU A 205 16.27 0.15 39.09
CA LEU A 205 16.34 -1.25 38.69
C LEU A 205 16.38 -2.16 39.93
N LEU A 206 15.33 -2.97 40.09
CA LEU A 206 15.20 -3.86 41.23
C LEU A 206 16.16 -5.06 41.10
N LEU A 207 16.98 -5.30 42.12
CA LEU A 207 17.96 -6.39 42.13
C LEU A 207 17.31 -7.69 42.62
N ASN A 208 16.68 -8.45 41.71
CA ASN A 208 16.06 -9.75 42.00
C ASN A 208 16.57 -10.86 41.07
N SER A 209 16.11 -12.09 41.32
CA SER A 209 16.43 -13.26 40.49
C SER A 209 16.03 -13.08 39.03
N ASP A 210 14.87 -12.47 38.80
CA ASP A 210 14.32 -12.33 37.45
C ASP A 210 15.20 -11.40 36.60
N ASN A 211 15.61 -10.25 37.13
CA ASN A 211 16.48 -9.31 36.40
C ASN A 211 17.92 -9.84 36.23
N LEU A 212 18.36 -10.78 37.07
CA LEU A 212 19.69 -11.38 36.97
C LEU A 212 19.73 -12.57 36.00
N TYR A 213 18.71 -13.42 36.02
CA TYR A 213 18.73 -14.73 35.35
C TYR A 213 17.79 -14.83 34.14
N LYS A 214 16.77 -13.98 34.03
CA LYS A 214 15.84 -14.01 32.88
C LYS A 214 16.55 -13.48 31.64
N GLU A 215 16.72 -14.35 30.65
CA GLU A 215 17.25 -13.95 29.35
C GLU A 215 16.23 -13.06 28.62
N ILE A 216 16.67 -11.88 28.21
CA ILE A 216 15.89 -10.92 27.42
C ILE A 216 16.75 -10.40 26.26
N THR A 217 16.11 -10.00 25.18
CA THR A 217 16.83 -9.46 24.02
C THR A 217 17.31 -8.05 24.29
N ALA A 218 18.56 -7.76 23.95
CA ALA A 218 19.15 -6.43 24.16
C ALA A 218 18.35 -5.31 23.47
N ILE A 219 17.75 -5.60 22.30
CA ILE A 219 16.93 -4.62 21.57
C ILE A 219 15.63 -4.26 22.29
N SER A 220 15.04 -5.19 23.06
CA SER A 220 13.85 -4.89 23.86
C SER A 220 14.16 -3.84 24.91
N ILE A 221 15.29 -3.99 25.62
CA ILE A 221 15.74 -3.02 26.61
C ILE A 221 15.95 -1.64 25.97
N VAL A 222 16.54 -1.60 24.77
CA VAL A 222 16.75 -0.34 24.04
C VAL A 222 15.41 0.31 23.69
N ASN A 223 14.44 -0.45 23.19
CA ASN A 223 13.11 0.06 22.87
C ASN A 223 12.39 0.58 24.11
N ASP A 224 12.44 -0.14 25.23
CA ASP A 224 11.80 0.27 26.49
C ASP A 224 12.37 1.60 27.00
N VAL A 225 13.69 1.76 26.96
CA VAL A 225 14.38 3.00 27.36
C VAL A 225 13.98 4.16 26.43
N LEU A 226 13.98 3.94 25.12
CA LEU A 226 13.61 4.96 24.14
C LEU A 226 12.12 5.35 24.27
N SER A 227 11.22 4.37 24.39
CA SER A 227 9.78 4.60 24.55
C SER A 227 9.46 5.35 25.83
N LYS A 228 10.12 5.05 26.95
CA LYS A 228 9.94 5.81 28.20
C LYS A 228 10.38 7.27 28.04
N SER A 229 11.55 7.50 27.45
CA SER A 229 12.04 8.87 27.21
C SER A 229 11.15 9.66 26.25
N ALA A 230 10.64 9.00 25.20
CA ALA A 230 9.68 9.61 24.27
C ALA A 230 8.36 9.93 24.97
N ARG A 231 7.89 9.05 25.85
CA ARG A 231 6.66 9.26 26.61
C ARG A 231 6.75 10.48 27.51
N GLU A 232 7.83 10.59 28.28
CA GLU A 232 8.07 11.74 29.16
C GLU A 232 8.10 13.06 28.38
N TYR A 233 8.69 13.06 27.18
CA TYR A 233 8.70 14.24 26.30
C TYR A 233 7.29 14.59 25.79
N ILE A 234 6.54 13.60 25.31
CA ILE A 234 5.18 13.78 24.79
C ILE A 234 4.24 14.35 25.87
N ASP A 235 4.38 13.87 27.11
CA ASP A 235 3.63 14.36 28.27
C ASP A 235 3.91 15.84 28.55
N GLN A 236 5.16 16.28 28.39
CA GLN A 236 5.55 17.68 28.55
C GLN A 236 5.03 18.58 27.42
N THR A 237 4.91 18.05 26.20
CA THR A 237 4.42 18.78 25.01
C THR A 237 2.90 18.80 24.86
N GLY A 238 2.15 18.36 25.87
CA GLY A 238 0.69 18.51 25.94
C GLY A 238 -0.12 17.48 25.15
N HIS A 239 0.46 16.32 24.81
CA HIS A 239 -0.20 15.23 24.07
C HIS A 239 -0.32 13.96 24.93
N ALA A 240 -0.57 14.15 26.24
CA ALA A 240 -0.58 13.07 27.23
C ALA A 240 -1.72 12.05 27.03
N ASP A 241 -2.72 12.37 26.23
CA ASP A 241 -3.85 11.50 25.90
C ASP A 241 -3.55 10.50 24.77
N LYS A 242 -2.54 10.76 23.93
CA LYS A 242 -2.19 9.90 22.78
C LYS A 242 -1.11 8.86 23.12
N PRO A 243 -1.20 7.62 22.62
CA PRO A 243 -0.13 6.63 22.76
C PRO A 243 1.11 7.04 21.94
N VAL A 244 2.30 6.63 22.40
CA VAL A 244 3.59 6.99 21.77
C VAL A 244 3.62 6.60 20.28
N ASN A 245 3.12 5.42 19.94
CA ASN A 245 3.11 4.93 18.56
C ASN A 245 2.19 5.73 17.63
N GLN A 246 1.09 6.30 18.15
CA GLN A 246 0.25 7.20 17.36
C GLN A 246 1.00 8.51 17.06
N VAL A 247 1.68 9.09 18.06
CA VAL A 247 2.47 10.31 17.87
C VAL A 247 3.59 10.10 16.86
N LEU A 248 4.28 8.95 16.91
CA LEU A 248 5.31 8.59 15.91
C LEU A 248 4.74 8.40 14.50
N GLY A 249 3.49 7.93 14.39
CA GLY A 249 2.75 7.84 13.13
C GLY A 249 2.35 9.20 12.57
N GLU A 250 2.08 10.19 13.43
CA GLU A 250 1.66 11.55 13.02
C GLU A 250 2.84 12.51 12.81
N THR A 251 4.02 12.19 13.35
CA THR A 251 5.22 13.05 13.29
C THR A 251 5.95 12.90 11.96
N ARG A 252 6.43 14.02 11.39
CA ARG A 252 7.14 14.03 10.09
C ARG A 252 8.65 14.11 10.19
N PHE A 253 9.22 14.70 11.24
CA PHE A 253 10.66 14.78 11.47
C PHE A 253 11.04 14.11 12.80
N PRO A 254 12.14 13.32 12.89
CA PRO A 254 13.19 13.08 11.89
C PRO A 254 12.71 12.40 10.60
N PHE A 255 13.46 12.55 9.50
CA PHE A 255 13.08 12.12 8.13
C PHE A 255 12.78 10.61 7.96
N THR A 256 12.98 9.79 9.00
CA THR A 256 12.58 8.37 9.02
C THR A 256 11.09 8.19 9.34
N LEU A 257 10.46 9.19 9.96
CA LEU A 257 9.04 9.23 10.28
C LEU A 257 8.22 9.82 9.11
N PRO A 258 6.91 9.57 8.99
CA PRO A 258 6.04 8.86 9.93
C PRO A 258 6.24 7.34 9.98
N TYR A 259 6.10 6.77 11.19
CA TYR A 259 6.15 5.33 11.44
C TYR A 259 4.86 4.84 12.10
N SER A 260 4.03 4.11 11.34
CA SER A 260 2.81 3.47 11.84
C SER A 260 3.08 2.01 12.21
N LEU A 261 3.14 1.71 13.51
CA LEU A 261 3.25 0.33 14.01
C LEU A 261 2.10 -0.57 13.55
N PRO A 262 0.82 -0.15 13.62
CA PRO A 262 -0.31 -0.99 13.21
C PRO A 262 -0.22 -1.42 11.74
N SER A 263 0.06 -0.48 10.84
CA SER A 263 0.20 -0.77 9.41
C SER A 263 1.35 -1.75 9.16
N GLN A 264 2.47 -1.60 9.87
CA GLN A 264 3.60 -2.53 9.77
C GLN A 264 3.26 -3.94 10.29
N GLN A 265 2.48 -4.05 11.37
CA GLN A 265 2.02 -5.34 11.88
C GLN A 265 1.12 -6.06 10.88
N ILE A 266 0.15 -5.34 10.29
CA ILE A 266 -0.74 -5.90 9.27
C ILE A 266 0.06 -6.36 8.05
N ASN A 267 0.87 -5.47 7.47
CA ASN A 267 1.59 -5.77 6.24
C ASN A 267 2.58 -6.93 6.41
N LYS A 268 3.37 -6.93 7.50
CA LYS A 268 4.31 -8.02 7.76
C LYS A 268 3.61 -9.32 8.14
N GLY A 269 2.60 -9.27 9.00
CA GLY A 269 1.90 -10.46 9.45
C GLY A 269 1.12 -11.15 8.32
N LEU A 270 0.52 -10.38 7.40
CA LEU A 270 -0.12 -10.94 6.21
C LEU A 270 0.89 -11.44 5.17
N ALA A 271 2.04 -10.75 5.02
CA ALA A 271 3.09 -11.18 4.10
C ALA A 271 3.69 -12.55 4.47
N GLU A 272 3.85 -12.86 5.77
CA GLU A 272 4.23 -14.19 6.27
C GLU A 272 3.21 -15.28 5.88
N LYS A 273 1.98 -14.90 5.55
CA LYS A 273 0.90 -15.77 5.04
C LYS A 273 0.71 -15.70 3.53
N GLU A 274 1.69 -15.17 2.80
CA GLU A 274 1.63 -14.99 1.34
C GLU A 274 0.33 -14.30 0.91
N THR A 275 -0.12 -13.32 1.70
CA THR A 275 -1.39 -12.62 1.51
C THR A 275 -1.19 -11.12 1.72
N GLU A 276 -2.02 -10.31 1.07
CA GLU A 276 -1.95 -8.85 1.13
C GLU A 276 -3.32 -8.29 1.56
N LEU A 277 -3.32 -7.15 2.24
CA LEU A 277 -4.55 -6.51 2.71
C LEU A 277 -5.49 -6.16 1.55
N GLY A 278 -4.95 -5.71 0.41
CA GLY A 278 -5.74 -5.42 -0.79
C GLY A 278 -6.51 -6.64 -1.31
N THR A 279 -5.92 -7.83 -1.24
CA THR A 279 -6.58 -9.08 -1.64
C THR A 279 -7.71 -9.42 -0.68
N ILE A 280 -7.52 -9.24 0.63
CA ILE A 280 -8.58 -9.45 1.63
C ILE A 280 -9.75 -8.52 1.36
N ILE A 281 -9.50 -7.22 1.13
CA ILE A 281 -10.55 -6.23 0.83
C ILE A 281 -11.38 -6.65 -0.39
N GLN A 282 -10.76 -7.11 -1.47
CA GLN A 282 -11.47 -7.56 -2.66
C GLN A 282 -12.28 -8.85 -2.43
N GLN A 283 -11.75 -9.78 -1.63
CA GLN A 283 -12.38 -11.09 -1.43
C GLN A 283 -13.47 -11.09 -0.36
N VAL A 284 -13.42 -10.13 0.58
CA VAL A 284 -14.46 -9.88 1.58
C VAL A 284 -15.66 -9.17 0.96
N ASP A 285 -15.52 -8.53 -0.21
CA ASP A 285 -16.66 -7.94 -0.91
C ASP A 285 -17.66 -9.02 -1.36
N GLN A 286 -18.95 -8.79 -1.13
CA GLN A 286 -20.03 -9.72 -1.48
C GLN A 286 -20.33 -9.76 -2.98
N GLN A 287 -19.90 -8.74 -3.72
CA GLN A 287 -20.12 -8.67 -5.17
C GLN A 287 -19.23 -9.66 -5.93
N PHE A 288 -19.56 -9.86 -7.21
CA PHE A 288 -18.72 -10.66 -8.09
C PHE A 288 -17.34 -10.02 -8.25
N PRO A 289 -16.27 -10.81 -8.42
CA PRO A 289 -14.90 -10.27 -8.43
C PRO A 289 -14.61 -9.24 -9.52
N TRP A 290 -15.41 -9.20 -10.57
CA TRP A 290 -15.29 -8.31 -11.73
C TRP A 290 -16.39 -7.24 -11.77
N HIS A 291 -17.24 -7.18 -10.74
CA HIS A 291 -18.25 -6.14 -10.53
C HIS A 291 -17.99 -5.29 -9.28
N ILE A 292 -16.85 -5.48 -8.60
CA ILE A 292 -16.44 -4.71 -7.41
C ILE A 292 -16.66 -3.21 -7.63
N LEU A 293 -17.31 -2.56 -6.66
CA LEU A 293 -17.53 -1.12 -6.66
C LEU A 293 -16.21 -0.35 -6.78
N THR A 294 -16.20 0.74 -7.54
CA THR A 294 -15.01 1.58 -7.74
C THR A 294 -14.37 1.99 -6.41
N GLU A 295 -15.16 2.37 -5.40
CA GLU A 295 -14.66 2.74 -4.07
C GLU A 295 -13.90 1.60 -3.37
N LYS A 296 -14.43 0.38 -3.43
CA LYS A 296 -13.81 -0.81 -2.81
C LYS A 296 -12.56 -1.25 -3.55
N ARG A 297 -12.57 -1.15 -4.87
CA ARG A 297 -11.39 -1.36 -5.71
C ARG A 297 -10.30 -0.35 -5.37
N ASP A 298 -10.66 0.92 -5.28
CA ASP A 298 -9.72 2.00 -4.95
C ASP A 298 -9.10 1.79 -3.57
N GLN A 299 -9.90 1.37 -2.58
CA GLN A 299 -9.41 0.95 -1.26
C GLN A 299 -8.40 -0.19 -1.34
N ALA A 300 -8.70 -1.24 -2.11
CA ALA A 300 -7.79 -2.37 -2.29
C ALA A 300 -6.47 -1.95 -2.98
N LEU A 301 -6.54 -1.13 -4.02
CA LEU A 301 -5.37 -0.60 -4.72
C LEU A 301 -4.50 0.27 -3.80
N LEU A 302 -5.10 1.10 -2.96
CA LEU A 302 -4.36 1.87 -1.96
C LEU A 302 -3.76 0.97 -0.88
N ALA A 303 -4.46 -0.08 -0.44
CA ALA A 303 -3.93 -1.04 0.52
C ALA A 303 -2.72 -1.82 -0.03
N TYR A 304 -2.69 -2.14 -1.33
CA TYR A 304 -1.51 -2.76 -1.97
C TYR A 304 -0.26 -1.88 -1.94
N THR A 305 -0.37 -0.57 -1.69
CA THR A 305 0.83 0.28 -1.52
C THR A 305 1.61 -0.05 -0.25
N GLU A 306 0.95 -0.67 0.75
CA GLU A 306 1.43 -0.89 2.12
C GLU A 306 1.81 0.39 2.89
N LEU A 307 1.44 1.56 2.39
CA LEU A 307 1.72 2.84 3.04
C LEU A 307 0.70 3.10 4.17
N SER A 308 1.13 3.81 5.21
CA SER A 308 0.19 4.29 6.25
C SER A 308 -0.64 5.47 5.76
N LYS A 309 -1.71 5.79 6.49
CA LYS A 309 -2.55 6.97 6.25
C LYS A 309 -1.73 8.27 6.16
N GLU A 310 -0.83 8.48 7.10
CA GLU A 310 -0.01 9.70 7.20
C GLU A 310 1.04 9.75 6.09
N GLN A 311 1.58 8.60 5.69
CA GLN A 311 2.47 8.48 4.53
C GLN A 311 1.76 8.85 3.24
N MET A 312 0.58 8.29 2.99
CA MET A 312 -0.23 8.63 1.82
C MET A 312 -0.65 10.11 1.83
N THR A 313 -1.09 10.63 2.97
CA THR A 313 -1.48 12.03 3.15
C THR A 313 -0.32 12.99 2.84
N LEU A 314 0.88 12.67 3.32
CA LEU A 314 2.09 13.47 3.03
C LEU A 314 2.39 13.51 1.52
N LEU A 315 2.10 12.43 0.79
CA LEU A 315 2.33 12.38 -0.65
C LEU A 315 1.27 13.16 -1.43
N THR A 316 0.01 13.16 -0.97
CA THR A 316 -1.15 13.71 -1.71
C THR A 316 -1.56 15.12 -1.30
N GLU A 317 -1.08 15.65 -0.17
CA GLU A 317 -1.41 16.99 0.28
C GLU A 317 -1.00 18.07 -0.73
N LYS A 318 -1.76 19.16 -0.86
CA LYS A 318 -1.40 20.26 -1.78
C LYS A 318 -0.06 20.88 -1.35
N SER A 319 0.84 21.11 -2.30
CA SER A 319 2.11 21.81 -2.02
C SER A 319 1.83 23.20 -1.42
N PRO A 320 2.47 23.58 -0.30
CA PRO A 320 2.35 24.92 0.27
C PRO A 320 3.03 26.01 -0.58
N PHE A 321 3.91 25.59 -1.50
CA PHE A 321 4.65 26.49 -2.37
C PHE A 321 4.18 26.38 -3.82
N ALA A 322 4.10 27.53 -4.51
CA ALA A 322 3.96 27.57 -5.96
C ALA A 322 5.32 27.30 -6.62
N GLN A 323 5.29 26.83 -7.87
CA GLN A 323 6.51 26.56 -8.64
C GLN A 323 7.39 27.80 -8.80
N ASN A 324 6.76 28.97 -8.99
CA ASN A 324 7.44 30.25 -9.13
C ASN A 324 6.90 31.24 -8.09
N PHE A 325 7.73 31.60 -7.11
CA PHE A 325 7.44 32.66 -6.16
C PHE A 325 8.06 33.97 -6.65
N LEU A 326 7.26 35.02 -6.81
CA LEU A 326 7.68 36.31 -7.34
C LEU A 326 7.36 37.46 -6.37
N SER A 327 8.40 38.14 -5.90
CA SER A 327 8.26 39.37 -5.13
C SER A 327 8.04 40.58 -6.05
N ARG A 328 7.47 41.67 -5.50
CA ARG A 328 7.35 42.95 -6.22
C ARG A 328 8.68 43.42 -6.81
N GLU A 329 9.80 43.25 -6.11
CA GLU A 329 11.12 43.65 -6.59
C GLU A 329 11.56 42.85 -7.82
N GLN A 330 11.32 41.53 -7.83
CA GLN A 330 11.62 40.68 -8.97
C GLN A 330 10.79 41.06 -10.20
N LEU A 331 9.52 41.42 -10.01
CA LEU A 331 8.64 41.86 -11.10
C LEU A 331 9.03 43.23 -11.67
N ILE A 332 9.55 44.16 -10.85
CA ILE A 332 10.06 45.46 -11.31
C ILE A 332 11.29 45.28 -12.19
N ASN A 333 12.14 44.29 -11.88
CA ASN A 333 13.33 43.96 -12.65
C ASN A 333 13.04 43.16 -13.95
N SER A 334 11.76 43.01 -14.32
CA SER A 334 11.27 42.17 -15.42
C SER A 334 11.65 40.70 -15.25
N TYR A 335 10.71 39.91 -14.73
CA TYR A 335 10.88 38.46 -14.58
C TYR A 335 10.84 37.75 -15.94
N PHE A 336 11.72 36.77 -16.12
CA PHE A 336 11.72 35.83 -17.24
C PHE A 336 11.64 34.41 -16.71
N SER A 337 10.71 33.61 -17.21
CA SER A 337 10.69 32.18 -16.92
C SER A 337 11.85 31.46 -17.60
N ALA A 338 12.15 30.25 -17.13
CA ALA A 338 12.88 29.28 -17.93
C ALA A 338 12.19 29.03 -19.28
N SER A 339 12.94 28.59 -20.28
CA SER A 339 12.33 28.29 -21.57
C SER A 339 11.49 27.01 -21.51
N THR A 340 10.35 27.04 -22.17
CA THR A 340 9.41 25.91 -22.23
C THR A 340 9.46 25.18 -23.59
N THR A 341 10.32 25.61 -24.52
CA THR A 341 10.46 24.97 -25.84
C THR A 341 11.13 23.60 -25.73
N GLU A 342 12.05 23.43 -24.79
CA GLU A 342 12.85 22.22 -24.56
C GLU A 342 12.11 21.17 -23.70
N VAL A 343 10.93 21.46 -23.15
CA VAL A 343 10.30 20.57 -22.16
C VAL A 343 9.75 19.27 -22.78
N LEU A 344 9.21 19.35 -24.00
CA LEU A 344 8.56 18.21 -24.66
C LEU A 344 9.37 17.75 -25.89
N PRO A 345 10.16 16.67 -25.81
CA PRO A 345 11.01 16.24 -26.91
C PRO A 345 10.24 15.51 -28.03
N GLU A 346 9.13 14.86 -27.69
CA GLU A 346 8.36 14.00 -28.61
C GLU A 346 7.50 14.77 -29.63
N ARG A 347 7.35 16.09 -29.49
CA ARG A 347 6.52 16.92 -30.37
C ARG A 347 7.21 18.24 -30.70
N ASP A 348 6.98 18.76 -31.90
CA ASP A 348 7.41 20.13 -32.22
C ASP A 348 6.52 21.14 -31.50
N VAL A 349 7.08 21.74 -30.44
CA VAL A 349 6.43 22.80 -29.66
C VAL A 349 7.09 24.16 -29.90
N ALA A 350 7.88 24.35 -30.96
CA ALA A 350 8.61 25.60 -31.20
C ALA A 350 7.72 26.84 -31.37
N LYS A 351 6.44 26.64 -31.71
CA LYS A 351 5.43 27.69 -31.92
C LYS A 351 4.38 27.76 -30.80
N HIS A 352 4.67 27.22 -29.61
CA HIS A 352 3.73 27.27 -28.50
C HIS A 352 3.52 28.70 -27.96
N ALA A 353 2.41 28.88 -27.23
CA ALA A 353 2.05 30.13 -26.59
C ALA A 353 1.76 29.93 -25.09
N TYR A 354 1.73 31.05 -24.37
CA TYR A 354 1.33 31.09 -22.96
C TYR A 354 -0.13 31.53 -22.84
N ILE A 355 -0.92 30.72 -22.15
CA ILE A 355 -2.35 30.89 -21.93
C ILE A 355 -2.58 31.16 -20.45
N ILE A 356 -3.25 32.26 -20.11
CA ILE A 356 -3.59 32.57 -18.72
C ILE A 356 -4.91 31.88 -18.38
N HIS A 357 -4.93 31.14 -17.27
CA HIS A 357 -6.17 30.61 -16.73
C HIS A 357 -7.00 31.75 -16.14
N ALA A 358 -8.16 32.03 -16.73
CA ALA A 358 -9.09 33.02 -16.19
C ALA A 358 -9.82 32.44 -14.96
N ASP A 359 -9.88 33.23 -13.88
CA ASP A 359 -10.54 32.87 -12.62
C ASP A 359 -11.17 34.12 -11.99
N GLU A 360 -11.96 33.99 -10.92
CA GLU A 360 -12.67 35.11 -10.27
C GLU A 360 -11.71 36.27 -9.87
N ASN A 361 -10.48 35.93 -9.51
CA ASN A 361 -9.45 36.87 -9.07
C ASN A 361 -8.49 37.33 -10.18
N ILE A 362 -8.57 36.77 -11.40
CA ILE A 362 -7.61 37.01 -12.48
C ILE A 362 -8.35 37.38 -13.77
N THR A 363 -8.09 38.58 -14.28
CA THR A 363 -8.58 39.03 -15.59
C THR A 363 -7.39 39.26 -16.52
N GLY A 364 -7.23 38.43 -17.55
CA GLY A 364 -6.16 38.55 -18.54
C GLY A 364 -6.56 37.94 -19.89
N PRO A 365 -5.78 38.17 -20.95
CA PRO A 365 -6.06 37.55 -22.24
C PRO A 365 -5.77 36.04 -22.21
N THR A 366 -6.54 35.30 -22.99
CA THR A 366 -6.39 33.84 -23.12
C THR A 366 -5.12 33.44 -23.89
N LEU A 367 -4.52 34.35 -24.65
CA LEU A 367 -3.27 34.13 -25.38
C LEU A 367 -2.38 35.36 -25.24
N LEU A 368 -1.15 35.18 -24.78
CA LEU A 368 -0.18 36.26 -24.75
C LEU A 368 0.38 36.57 -26.14
N SER A 369 0.53 37.85 -26.44
CA SER A 369 1.04 38.37 -27.70
C SER A 369 2.49 37.96 -27.92
N ASP A 370 2.75 37.46 -29.11
CA ASP A 370 4.09 37.35 -29.68
C ASP A 370 4.52 38.76 -30.10
N ASN A 371 5.79 39.10 -29.81
CA ASN A 371 6.42 40.43 -29.73
C ASN A 371 6.38 41.36 -31.00
N VAL A 372 5.38 41.25 -31.89
CA VAL A 372 5.37 41.83 -33.24
C VAL A 372 4.31 42.93 -33.45
N ASP A 373 3.09 42.79 -32.91
CA ASP A 373 1.98 43.73 -33.19
C ASP A 373 1.44 44.50 -31.96
N LYS A 374 1.59 43.90 -30.76
CA LYS A 374 1.24 44.49 -29.46
C LYS A 374 2.44 44.31 -28.53
N ALA A 375 2.88 45.37 -27.86
CA ALA A 375 4.12 45.32 -27.06
C ALA A 375 4.00 44.50 -25.77
N TYR A 376 2.78 44.36 -25.23
CA TYR A 376 2.47 43.55 -24.05
C TYR A 376 0.96 43.37 -23.90
N ASP A 377 0.59 42.37 -23.11
CA ASP A 377 -0.78 42.15 -22.65
C ASP A 377 -0.94 42.51 -21.17
N GLU A 378 -2.09 43.11 -20.82
CA GLU A 378 -2.42 43.48 -19.44
C GLU A 378 -3.07 42.29 -18.73
N ILE A 379 -2.50 41.91 -17.59
CA ILE A 379 -3.01 40.88 -16.68
C ILE A 379 -3.36 41.58 -15.36
N VAL A 380 -4.61 41.48 -14.93
CA VAL A 380 -5.08 42.06 -13.67
C VAL A 380 -5.28 40.94 -12.66
N ILE A 381 -4.57 41.01 -11.54
CA ILE A 381 -4.58 40.03 -10.46
C ILE A 381 -5.09 40.71 -9.20
N THR A 382 -6.09 40.12 -8.55
CA THR A 382 -6.56 40.55 -7.23
C THR A 382 -5.74 39.83 -6.17
N CYS A 383 -5.01 40.60 -5.34
CA CYS A 383 -4.18 40.09 -4.25
C CYS A 383 -4.82 40.41 -2.91
N GLU A 384 -4.69 39.52 -1.93
CA GLU A 384 -5.31 39.59 -0.61
C GLU A 384 -4.25 39.52 0.51
N ASN A 385 -4.41 40.29 1.58
CA ASN A 385 -3.55 40.19 2.77
C ASN A 385 -4.19 39.30 3.87
N LYS A 386 -3.47 39.07 4.98
CA LYS A 386 -3.99 38.27 6.12
C LYS A 386 -5.30 38.80 6.72
N ASN A 387 -5.59 40.10 6.56
CA ASN A 387 -6.81 40.75 7.06
C ASN A 387 -7.96 40.75 6.04
N LYS A 388 -7.82 40.04 4.92
CA LYS A 388 -8.78 40.00 3.80
C LYS A 388 -8.99 41.32 3.06
N GLU A 389 -8.04 42.24 3.18
CA GLU A 389 -8.00 43.46 2.36
C GLU A 389 -7.45 43.10 0.97
N THR A 390 -8.09 43.60 -0.09
CA THR A 390 -7.72 43.28 -1.47
C THR A 390 -7.14 44.48 -2.22
N ILE A 391 -6.15 44.20 -3.07
CA ILE A 391 -5.58 45.15 -4.03
C ILE A 391 -5.64 44.55 -5.44
N LYS A 392 -5.79 45.40 -6.45
CA LYS A 392 -5.73 44.97 -7.87
C LYS A 392 -4.38 45.37 -8.45
N VAL A 393 -3.65 44.38 -8.93
CA VAL A 393 -2.30 44.50 -9.48
C VAL A 393 -2.35 44.25 -10.97
N LYS A 394 -1.84 45.20 -11.76
CA LYS A 394 -1.70 45.09 -13.21
C LYS A 394 -0.27 44.69 -13.57
N LEU A 395 -0.12 43.57 -14.26
CA LEU A 395 1.13 43.06 -14.81
C LEU A 395 1.11 43.14 -16.34
N ARG A 396 2.29 43.32 -16.93
CA ARG A 396 2.52 43.19 -18.37
C ARG A 396 3.06 41.79 -18.67
N GLY A 397 2.32 41.00 -19.46
CA GLY A 397 2.71 39.67 -19.91
C GLY A 397 3.11 39.66 -21.39
N GLU A 398 4.21 38.98 -21.72
CA GLU A 398 4.74 38.86 -23.09
C GLU A 398 5.24 37.43 -23.35
N ASN A 399 5.05 36.94 -24.58
CA ASN A 399 5.70 35.72 -25.09
C ASN A 399 7.00 36.10 -25.82
N VAL A 400 8.15 35.85 -25.20
CA VAL A 400 9.45 36.35 -25.68
C VAL A 400 10.26 35.24 -26.31
N LEU A 401 10.75 35.48 -27.53
CA LEU A 401 11.73 34.62 -28.20
C LEU A 401 13.15 34.96 -27.75
N THR A 402 13.91 33.94 -27.41
CA THR A 402 15.31 34.04 -27.01
C THR A 402 16.20 33.27 -27.98
N TYR A 403 17.37 33.84 -28.26
CA TYR A 403 18.31 33.35 -29.26
C TYR A 403 19.63 32.98 -28.59
N ASN A 404 20.09 31.75 -28.75
CA ASN A 404 21.44 31.38 -28.31
C ASN A 404 22.47 31.79 -29.37
N ARG A 405 23.43 32.64 -28.99
CA ARG A 405 24.48 33.16 -29.89
C ARG A 405 25.83 32.58 -29.50
N VAL A 406 26.27 31.53 -30.18
CA VAL A 406 27.66 31.11 -30.09
C VAL A 406 28.51 32.11 -30.91
N LYS A 407 29.39 32.86 -30.24
CA LYS A 407 30.38 33.74 -30.90
C LYS A 407 31.48 32.90 -31.59
N ALA A 408 31.11 32.06 -32.55
CA ALA A 408 32.08 31.47 -33.47
C ALA A 408 32.41 32.53 -34.54
N ARG A 409 33.66 32.98 -34.62
CA ARG A 409 34.08 33.93 -35.66
C ARG A 409 34.00 33.22 -37.01
N MET A 410 33.13 33.73 -37.90
CA MET A 410 33.11 33.48 -39.36
C MET A 410 32.14 32.43 -39.93
N GLU A 411 31.04 32.09 -39.26
CA GLU A 411 29.90 31.39 -39.91
C GLU A 411 28.68 32.31 -40.10
N PRO A 412 27.94 32.22 -41.23
CA PRO A 412 26.68 32.94 -41.41
C PRO A 412 25.66 32.54 -40.34
N PHE A 413 25.01 33.53 -39.72
CA PHE A 413 24.04 33.29 -38.66
C PHE A 413 22.81 32.56 -39.21
N ASN A 414 22.52 31.39 -38.65
CA ASN A 414 21.27 30.72 -38.93
C ASN A 414 20.13 31.33 -38.10
N ASN A 415 19.30 32.15 -38.75
CA ASN A 415 18.16 32.81 -38.15
C ASN A 415 16.84 32.05 -38.42
N SER A 416 16.93 30.74 -38.68
CA SER A 416 15.76 29.88 -38.87
C SER A 416 15.27 29.34 -37.52
N SER A 417 13.95 29.43 -37.31
CA SER A 417 13.22 28.67 -36.28
C SER A 417 13.69 27.21 -36.21
N PRO A 418 13.74 26.57 -35.03
CA PRO A 418 13.11 26.94 -33.74
C PRO A 418 13.96 27.82 -32.81
N PHE A 419 13.28 28.64 -31.99
CA PHE A 419 13.88 29.46 -30.93
C PHE A 419 13.25 29.11 -29.57
N SER A 420 14.01 29.32 -28.50
CA SER A 420 13.56 29.14 -27.12
C SER A 420 12.56 30.25 -26.75
N ARG A 421 11.38 29.89 -26.20
CA ARG A 421 10.33 30.82 -25.77
C ARG A 421 10.30 30.91 -24.25
N GLN A 422 10.11 32.12 -23.71
CA GLN A 422 10.03 32.41 -22.28
C GLN A 422 8.84 33.33 -21.99
N LEU A 423 8.19 33.10 -20.84
CA LEU A 423 7.19 34.02 -20.30
C LEU A 423 7.91 35.18 -19.63
N LYS A 424 7.59 36.40 -20.06
CA LYS A 424 8.07 37.61 -19.39
C LYS A 424 6.92 38.28 -18.65
N LEU A 425 7.14 38.58 -17.37
CA LEU A 425 6.19 39.30 -16.51
C LEU A 425 6.86 40.56 -15.95
N THR A 426 6.22 41.71 -16.11
CA THR A 426 6.76 42.99 -15.61
C THR A 426 5.71 43.76 -14.82
N TYR A 427 6.12 44.27 -13.66
CA TYR A 427 5.34 45.22 -12.87
C TYR A 427 5.83 46.64 -13.18
N VAL A 428 4.92 47.52 -13.60
CA VAL A 428 5.23 48.92 -13.88
C VAL A 428 4.45 49.81 -12.92
N GLU A 429 5.14 50.71 -12.22
CA GLU A 429 4.54 51.58 -11.20
C GLU A 429 3.49 52.54 -11.78
N SER A 430 3.68 53.03 -13.01
CA SER A 430 2.69 53.90 -13.68
C SER A 430 1.34 53.22 -13.86
N ASP A 431 1.35 51.92 -14.17
CA ASP A 431 0.14 51.14 -14.43
C ASP A 431 -0.62 50.80 -13.13
N ASN A 432 0.08 50.90 -11.99
CA ASN A 432 -0.39 50.51 -10.66
C ASN A 432 -0.49 51.68 -9.68
N SER A 433 -0.60 52.91 -10.20
CA SER A 433 -0.64 54.15 -9.39
C SER A 433 -1.82 54.23 -8.39
N THR A 434 -2.85 53.38 -8.56
CA THR A 434 -3.99 53.27 -7.64
C THR A 434 -3.70 52.45 -6.39
N ILE A 435 -2.61 51.67 -6.37
CA ILE A 435 -2.18 50.91 -5.20
C ILE A 435 -1.55 51.93 -4.23
N GLY A 436 -2.22 52.16 -3.10
CA GLY A 436 -1.78 53.10 -2.07
C GLY A 436 -0.53 52.65 -1.30
N ASN A 437 -0.39 53.09 -0.06
CA ASN A 437 0.72 52.66 0.78
C ASN A 437 0.59 51.16 1.15
N LEU A 438 1.65 50.40 0.90
CA LEU A 438 1.72 48.94 1.14
C LEU A 438 2.07 48.57 2.59
N ASP A 439 1.93 49.50 3.54
CA ASP A 439 2.23 49.26 4.97
C ASP A 439 1.30 48.19 5.60
N ASN A 440 0.10 47.96 5.03
CA ASN A 440 -0.80 46.87 5.43
C ASN A 440 -0.51 45.53 4.72
N GLY A 441 0.53 45.48 3.89
CA GLY A 441 0.98 44.25 3.21
C GLY A 441 1.72 43.31 4.16
N PRO A 442 2.20 42.16 3.67
CA PRO A 442 2.21 41.71 2.27
C PRO A 442 0.83 41.27 1.75
N PHE A 443 0.57 41.56 0.47
CA PHE A 443 -0.60 41.07 -0.27
C PHE A 443 -0.18 39.92 -1.18
N PHE A 444 -0.95 38.83 -1.17
CA PHE A 444 -0.66 37.61 -1.91
C PHE A 444 -1.65 37.40 -3.05
N GLY A 445 -1.14 37.02 -4.22
CA GLY A 445 -1.97 36.61 -5.37
C GLY A 445 -1.43 35.32 -5.97
N GLU A 446 -2.30 34.54 -6.61
CA GLU A 446 -1.93 33.32 -7.32
C GLU A 446 -2.33 33.44 -8.80
N MET A 447 -1.58 32.78 -9.68
CA MET A 447 -1.90 32.68 -11.11
C MET A 447 -1.39 31.38 -11.70
N THR A 448 -2.19 30.80 -12.58
CA THR A 448 -1.82 29.61 -13.36
C THR A 448 -1.67 29.99 -14.83
N VAL A 449 -0.55 29.62 -15.43
CA VAL A 449 -0.23 29.84 -16.84
C VAL A 449 0.06 28.49 -17.50
N TYR A 450 -0.58 28.23 -18.64
CA TYR A 450 -0.35 27.03 -19.43
C TYR A 450 0.58 27.34 -20.61
N ALA A 451 1.59 26.51 -20.82
CA ALA A 451 2.28 26.44 -22.11
C ALA A 451 1.54 25.43 -23.00
N ALA A 452 1.04 25.91 -24.14
CA ALA A 452 0.23 25.10 -25.04
C ALA A 452 0.50 25.40 -26.51
N VAL A 453 0.35 24.38 -27.35
CA VAL A 453 0.33 24.55 -28.81
C VAL A 453 -1.12 24.74 -29.26
N PRO A 454 -1.52 25.95 -29.70
CA PRO A 454 -2.89 26.20 -30.14
C PRO A 454 -3.21 25.41 -31.42
N LYS A 455 -4.47 24.97 -31.55
CA LYS A 455 -4.98 24.33 -32.77
C LYS A 455 -5.11 25.39 -33.87
N GLU A 456 -4.58 25.14 -35.07
CA GLU A 456 -4.76 26.04 -36.21
C GLU A 456 -6.22 25.96 -36.70
N ASP A 457 -7.12 26.81 -36.17
CA ASP A 457 -8.44 27.01 -36.75
C ASP A 457 -8.37 28.04 -37.88
N THR A 458 -8.88 27.70 -39.06
CA THR A 458 -8.91 28.55 -40.26
C THR A 458 -9.86 29.76 -40.16
N ASN A 459 -10.50 30.02 -39.00
CA ASN A 459 -11.45 31.12 -38.81
C ASN A 459 -11.09 31.97 -37.58
N ASN A 460 -10.80 33.25 -37.86
CA ASN A 460 -9.99 34.15 -37.03
C ASN A 460 -10.72 34.86 -35.87
N THR A 461 -11.75 34.28 -35.24
CA THR A 461 -12.55 35.02 -34.23
C THR A 461 -12.95 34.29 -32.95
N SER A 462 -12.49 33.06 -32.72
CA SER A 462 -12.53 32.46 -31.38
C SER A 462 -11.51 31.33 -31.31
N VAL A 463 -10.40 31.56 -30.61
CA VAL A 463 -9.41 30.51 -30.31
C VAL A 463 -10.10 29.51 -29.39
N ASN A 464 -10.50 28.36 -29.93
CA ASN A 464 -10.95 27.25 -29.12
C ASN A 464 -9.72 26.73 -28.35
N ILE A 465 -9.82 26.56 -27.03
CA ILE A 465 -8.71 26.13 -26.13
C ILE A 465 -8.40 24.62 -26.35
N GLU A 466 -8.73 24.05 -27.50
CA GLU A 466 -8.47 22.65 -27.88
C GLU A 466 -7.02 22.44 -28.38
N GLY A 467 -6.06 23.15 -27.77
CA GLY A 467 -4.63 22.99 -28.04
C GLY A 467 -4.02 21.83 -27.24
N ILE A 468 -2.77 21.47 -27.56
CA ILE A 468 -2.00 20.53 -26.73
C ILE A 468 -1.40 21.31 -25.55
N HIS A 469 -1.97 21.14 -24.36
CA HIS A 469 -1.37 21.60 -23.10
C HIS A 469 -0.25 20.63 -22.69
N PHE A 470 0.95 21.12 -22.47
CA PHE A 470 2.09 20.25 -22.15
C PHE A 470 2.86 20.65 -20.88
N LEU A 471 2.62 21.85 -20.34
CA LEU A 471 3.19 22.29 -19.06
C LEU A 471 2.25 23.28 -18.38
N THR A 472 1.99 23.06 -17.09
CA THR A 472 1.36 24.05 -16.21
C THR A 472 2.42 24.74 -15.38
N MET A 473 2.32 26.07 -15.27
CA MET A 473 3.20 26.90 -14.48
C MET A 473 2.40 27.66 -13.43
N THR A 474 2.69 27.40 -12.16
CA THR A 474 2.03 28.07 -11.03
C THR A 474 2.89 29.22 -10.51
N TYR A 475 2.23 30.35 -10.27
CA TYR A 475 2.84 31.59 -9.80
C TYR A 475 2.17 32.04 -8.51
N ARG A 476 2.98 32.41 -7.52
CA ARG A 476 2.55 33.11 -6.33
C ARG A 476 3.27 34.44 -6.24
N PHE A 477 2.50 35.51 -6.05
CA PHE A 477 3.01 36.87 -5.99
C PHE A 477 2.94 37.39 -4.56
N ALA A 478 4.00 38.06 -4.12
CA ALA A 478 4.01 38.81 -2.86
C ALA A 478 4.26 40.29 -3.13
N ILE A 479 3.21 41.10 -2.99
CA ILE A 479 3.24 42.55 -3.19
C ILE A 479 3.35 43.23 -1.82
N ALA A 480 4.57 43.69 -1.52
CA ALA A 480 4.92 44.27 -0.24
C ALA A 480 5.77 45.54 -0.39
N LYS A 481 6.03 46.19 0.73
CA LYS A 481 6.98 47.31 0.83
C LYS A 481 8.41 46.80 0.60
N GLN A 482 9.25 47.69 0.09
CA GLN A 482 10.66 47.38 -0.09
C GLN A 482 11.33 47.07 1.26
N GLY A 483 12.10 45.98 1.33
CA GLY A 483 12.79 45.55 2.55
C GLY A 483 11.93 44.78 3.57
N THR A 484 10.72 44.32 3.20
CA THR A 484 9.95 43.35 4.00
C THR A 484 10.76 42.06 4.21
N ALA A 485 10.73 41.51 5.43
CA ALA A 485 11.49 40.30 5.78
C ALA A 485 10.98 39.06 5.02
N GLN A 486 11.88 38.13 4.69
CA GLN A 486 11.53 36.92 3.92
C GLN A 486 10.49 36.04 4.63
N SER A 487 10.55 35.95 5.97
CA SER A 487 9.58 35.23 6.79
C SER A 487 8.16 35.79 6.72
N GLU A 488 8.00 37.09 6.42
CA GLU A 488 6.69 37.70 6.17
C GLU A 488 6.20 37.43 4.75
N LEU A 489 7.11 37.30 3.78
CA LEU A 489 6.81 37.03 2.37
C LEU A 489 6.42 35.57 2.10
N LEU A 490 6.85 34.64 2.94
CA LEU A 490 6.54 33.20 2.86
C LEU A 490 6.17 32.65 4.24
N PRO A 491 4.95 32.93 4.73
CA PRO A 491 4.55 32.55 6.07
C PRO A 491 4.45 31.02 6.27
N GLU A 492 4.26 30.24 5.21
CA GLU A 492 4.17 28.78 5.27
C GLU A 492 5.53 28.09 5.41
N ALA A 493 6.63 28.79 5.11
CA ALA A 493 7.98 28.20 5.11
C ALA A 493 8.42 27.73 6.49
N GLU A 494 8.14 28.51 7.55
CA GLU A 494 8.58 28.19 8.91
C GLU A 494 8.05 26.83 9.38
N GLN A 495 6.73 26.65 9.29
CA GLN A 495 6.09 25.40 9.70
C GLN A 495 6.54 24.24 8.79
N PHE A 496 6.61 24.45 7.47
CA PHE A 496 7.02 23.41 6.53
C PHE A 496 8.43 22.87 6.82
N PHE A 497 9.42 23.76 7.00
CA PHE A 497 10.81 23.34 7.23
C PHE A 497 11.00 22.75 8.63
N GLN A 498 10.29 23.25 9.64
CA GLN A 498 10.32 22.68 10.97
C GLN A 498 9.76 21.25 10.97
N ASP A 499 8.60 21.03 10.34
CA ASP A 499 7.91 19.74 10.34
C ASP A 499 8.62 18.69 9.47
N ASN A 500 9.23 19.08 8.34
CA ASN A 500 9.78 18.13 7.36
C ASN A 500 11.31 17.99 7.41
N TYR A 501 12.04 19.04 7.81
CA TYR A 501 13.50 19.09 7.80
C TYR A 501 14.13 19.40 9.17
N GLY A 502 13.33 19.72 10.20
CA GLY A 502 13.82 19.99 11.55
C GLY A 502 14.63 21.28 11.68
N VAL A 503 14.45 22.24 10.77
CA VAL A 503 15.16 23.53 10.75
C VAL A 503 14.17 24.68 10.62
N SER A 504 14.50 25.86 11.14
CA SER A 504 13.68 27.06 10.91
C SER A 504 13.80 27.54 9.47
N ALA A 505 12.88 28.41 9.02
CA ALA A 505 12.95 28.98 7.67
C ALA A 505 14.25 29.75 7.43
N ASP A 506 14.78 30.45 8.44
CA ASP A 506 16.04 31.18 8.33
C ASP A 506 17.25 30.24 8.18
N GLU A 507 17.19 29.04 8.78
CA GLU A 507 18.25 28.04 8.67
C GLU A 507 18.16 27.20 7.40
N SER A 508 17.02 27.22 6.70
CA SER A 508 16.79 26.48 5.44
C SER A 508 17.84 26.81 4.36
N VAL A 509 18.44 28.01 4.40
CA VAL A 509 19.52 28.40 3.49
C VAL A 509 20.73 27.45 3.57
N LYS A 510 20.97 26.85 4.74
CA LYS A 510 22.03 25.85 4.94
C LYS A 510 21.73 24.54 4.20
N LEU A 511 20.46 24.21 3.92
CA LEU A 511 20.06 23.00 3.18
C LEU A 511 20.58 23.01 1.74
N LYS A 512 20.98 24.17 1.20
CA LYS A 512 21.68 24.23 -0.08
C LYS A 512 23.00 23.45 -0.05
N GLN A 513 23.64 23.32 1.11
CA GLN A 513 24.88 22.57 1.27
C GLN A 513 24.59 21.07 1.34
N ILE A 514 25.28 20.26 0.51
CA ILE A 514 25.07 18.82 0.43
C ILE A 514 25.24 18.10 1.76
N LEU A 515 26.21 18.53 2.58
CA LEU A 515 26.46 17.92 3.89
C LEU A 515 25.29 18.17 4.85
N SER A 516 24.81 19.41 4.92
CA SER A 516 23.67 19.80 5.76
C SER A 516 22.38 19.12 5.29
N PHE A 517 22.13 19.09 3.98
CA PHE A 517 20.98 18.38 3.40
C PHE A 517 21.02 16.89 3.68
N GLY A 518 22.19 16.25 3.49
CA GLY A 518 22.40 14.84 3.78
C GLY A 518 22.23 14.50 5.25
N GLN A 519 22.62 15.38 6.16
CA GLN A 519 22.41 15.20 7.61
C GLN A 519 20.93 15.25 7.99
N GLN A 520 20.16 16.21 7.47
CA GLN A 520 18.73 16.35 7.82
C GLN A 520 17.85 15.29 7.16
N THR A 521 18.20 14.87 5.93
CA THR A 521 17.44 13.83 5.22
C THR A 521 17.93 12.42 5.54
N GLY A 522 19.16 12.24 6.03
CA GLY A 522 19.82 10.94 6.18
C GLY A 522 20.33 10.35 4.85
N SER A 523 20.43 11.16 3.79
CA SER A 523 20.86 10.72 2.45
C SER A 523 22.37 10.85 2.24
N LYS A 524 22.98 9.89 1.54
CA LYS A 524 24.40 9.96 1.15
C LYS A 524 24.56 10.76 -0.14
N VAL A 525 25.79 11.20 -0.42
CA VAL A 525 26.11 11.95 -1.66
C VAL A 525 25.77 11.15 -2.91
N THR A 526 26.01 9.84 -2.92
CA THR A 526 25.64 8.94 -4.03
C THR A 526 24.14 8.89 -4.27
N ASP A 527 23.36 8.92 -3.19
CA ASP A 527 21.90 8.88 -3.26
C ASP A 527 21.37 10.19 -3.87
N LEU A 528 22.02 11.31 -3.54
CA LEU A 528 21.73 12.62 -4.13
C LEU A 528 22.17 12.72 -5.59
N GLU A 529 23.31 12.13 -5.96
CA GLU A 529 23.74 12.04 -7.37
C GLU A 529 22.71 11.26 -8.21
N HIS A 530 22.14 10.18 -7.65
CA HIS A 530 21.04 9.44 -8.25
C HIS A 530 19.74 10.25 -8.31
N LEU A 531 19.33 10.89 -7.21
CA LEU A 531 18.12 11.71 -7.12
C LEU A 531 18.11 12.80 -8.20
N PHE A 532 19.26 13.44 -8.42
CA PHE A 532 19.41 14.52 -9.40
C PHE A 532 19.76 14.01 -10.81
N SER A 533 19.92 12.71 -11.00
CA SER A 533 20.42 12.10 -12.26
C SER A 533 21.67 12.83 -12.78
N SER A 534 22.63 13.03 -11.87
CA SER A 534 23.86 13.79 -12.11
C SER A 534 25.09 12.89 -12.01
N GLY A 535 26.25 13.40 -12.46
CA GLY A 535 27.49 12.62 -12.46
C GLY A 535 27.41 11.39 -13.38
N ASP A 536 27.62 10.20 -12.81
CA ASP A 536 27.57 8.91 -13.52
C ASP A 536 26.15 8.44 -13.85
N PHE A 537 25.12 9.08 -13.27
CA PHE A 537 23.71 8.76 -13.45
C PHE A 537 23.00 9.70 -14.42
N ARG A 538 23.75 10.42 -15.26
CA ARG A 538 23.16 11.27 -16.30
C ARG A 538 22.25 10.46 -17.21
N PRO A 539 21.09 11.01 -17.61
CA PRO A 539 20.20 10.34 -18.52
C PRO A 539 20.87 10.20 -19.89
N LEU A 540 20.61 9.07 -20.53
CA LEU A 540 20.97 8.77 -21.91
C LEU A 540 19.71 8.38 -22.67
N VAL A 541 19.74 8.57 -23.98
CA VAL A 541 18.63 8.28 -24.88
C VAL A 541 19.05 7.24 -25.91
N SER A 542 18.11 6.39 -26.30
CA SER A 542 18.32 5.42 -27.37
C SER A 542 18.76 6.11 -28.66
N PRO A 543 19.84 5.62 -29.31
CA PRO A 543 20.22 6.11 -30.65
C PRO A 543 19.22 5.72 -31.74
N ASN A 544 18.26 4.83 -31.42
CA ASN A 544 17.27 4.29 -32.35
C ASN A 544 15.91 5.00 -32.25
N VAL A 545 15.82 6.09 -31.49
CA VAL A 545 14.59 6.90 -31.37
C VAL A 545 14.88 8.33 -31.80
N VAL A 546 14.15 8.81 -32.80
CA VAL A 546 14.27 10.18 -33.32
C VAL A 546 13.16 11.03 -32.72
N PHE A 547 13.56 12.08 -32.02
CA PHE A 547 12.64 13.05 -31.43
C PHE A 547 12.30 14.14 -32.45
N SER A 548 11.03 14.53 -32.50
CA SER A 548 10.55 15.48 -33.51
C SER A 548 10.78 16.94 -33.12
N ASN A 549 11.08 17.25 -31.86
CA ASN A 549 11.31 18.63 -31.43
C ASN A 549 12.63 19.16 -32.05
N PRO A 550 12.57 20.13 -32.97
CA PRO A 550 13.75 20.55 -33.72
C PRO A 550 14.75 21.35 -32.86
N ILE A 551 14.38 21.79 -31.66
CA ILE A 551 15.24 22.64 -30.81
C ILE A 551 16.56 21.96 -30.43
N PHE A 552 16.53 20.64 -30.25
CA PHE A 552 17.70 19.84 -29.87
C PHE A 552 18.68 19.60 -31.03
N GLY A 553 18.24 19.80 -32.28
CA GLY A 553 19.07 19.66 -33.48
C GLY A 553 19.49 20.99 -34.12
N SER A 554 18.91 22.12 -33.70
CA SER A 554 19.08 23.42 -34.36
C SER A 554 20.33 24.20 -33.90
N GLY A 555 20.94 23.79 -32.79
CA GLY A 555 22.02 24.54 -32.13
C GLY A 555 21.57 25.84 -31.46
N GLN A 556 20.25 26.07 -31.35
CA GLN A 556 19.66 27.28 -30.76
C GLN A 556 19.42 27.18 -29.24
N THR A 557 19.69 26.03 -28.63
CA THR A 557 19.63 25.82 -27.18
C THR A 557 21.01 25.51 -26.60
N SER A 558 21.28 25.97 -25.38
CA SER A 558 22.49 25.60 -24.61
C SER A 558 22.29 24.32 -23.81
N GLU A 559 21.06 23.81 -23.75
CA GLU A 559 20.71 22.67 -22.93
C GLU A 559 21.18 21.35 -23.54
N HIS A 560 21.59 20.45 -22.66
CA HIS A 560 21.99 19.10 -23.06
C HIS A 560 20.74 18.22 -23.18
N PHE A 561 20.69 17.39 -24.22
CA PHE A 561 19.63 16.41 -24.41
C PHE A 561 20.19 14.98 -24.34
N PRO A 562 19.57 14.07 -23.55
CA PRO A 562 18.52 14.34 -22.56
C PRO A 562 19.07 15.04 -21.30
N ALA A 563 18.15 15.53 -20.47
CA ALA A 563 18.43 16.23 -19.21
C ALA A 563 17.62 15.60 -18.08
N PRO A 564 17.94 15.85 -16.79
CA PRO A 564 17.22 15.24 -15.67
C PRO A 564 15.70 15.51 -15.66
N TYR A 565 15.24 16.65 -16.19
CA TYR A 565 13.81 16.96 -16.33
C TYR A 565 13.11 16.20 -17.48
N HIS A 566 13.86 15.46 -18.31
CA HIS A 566 13.33 14.52 -19.31
C HIS A 566 13.22 13.09 -18.78
N TYR A 567 14.17 12.66 -17.93
CA TYR A 567 14.21 11.33 -17.34
C TYR A 567 15.05 11.31 -16.06
N GLY A 568 14.55 10.63 -15.03
CA GLY A 568 15.26 10.35 -13.79
C GLY A 568 15.10 11.43 -12.71
N GLY A 569 14.73 12.64 -13.09
CA GLY A 569 14.35 13.72 -12.17
C GLY A 569 13.18 14.56 -12.70
N VAL A 570 12.25 13.96 -13.44
CA VAL A 570 11.10 14.66 -14.03
C VAL A 570 10.17 15.20 -12.94
N TYR A 571 9.85 14.38 -11.93
CA TYR A 571 8.97 14.76 -10.83
C TYR A 571 9.54 15.92 -10.00
N ILE A 572 10.81 15.82 -9.61
CA ILE A 572 11.45 16.82 -8.72
C ILE A 572 11.67 18.17 -9.40
N ASN A 573 11.90 18.18 -10.72
CA ASN A 573 12.10 19.41 -11.49
C ASN A 573 10.78 20.00 -12.03
N ALA A 574 9.72 19.20 -12.12
CA ALA A 574 8.37 19.63 -12.54
C ALA A 574 8.35 20.48 -13.82
N GLY A 575 9.12 20.07 -14.84
CA GLY A 575 9.20 20.79 -16.11
C GLY A 575 10.00 22.10 -16.10
N GLN A 576 10.72 22.39 -15.01
CA GLN A 576 11.68 23.49 -14.96
C GLN A 576 13.01 23.06 -15.59
N LEU A 577 13.52 23.87 -16.53
CA LEU A 577 14.69 23.58 -17.36
C LEU A 577 16.02 23.66 -16.59
N ASP A 578 16.10 24.49 -15.54
CA ASP A 578 17.24 24.56 -14.62
C ASP A 578 17.24 23.35 -13.68
N ALA A 579 17.68 22.19 -14.18
CA ALA A 579 17.67 20.95 -13.41
C ALA A 579 18.47 21.05 -12.10
N LEU A 580 17.91 20.51 -11.01
CA LEU A 580 18.66 20.28 -9.77
C LEU A 580 19.94 19.50 -10.07
N SER A 581 21.08 20.01 -9.60
CA SER A 581 22.38 19.39 -9.82
C SER A 581 23.35 19.71 -8.70
N ILE A 582 24.47 18.98 -8.67
CA ILE A 582 25.53 19.17 -7.68
C ILE A 582 26.63 20.02 -8.29
N VAL A 583 26.84 21.21 -7.71
CA VAL A 583 27.90 22.14 -8.11
C VAL A 583 28.98 22.23 -7.05
N ARG A 584 30.21 22.52 -7.48
CA ARG A 584 31.34 22.77 -6.58
C ARG A 584 31.54 24.28 -6.44
N THR A 585 31.44 24.76 -5.21
CA THR A 585 31.70 26.15 -4.81
C THR A 585 32.94 26.21 -3.92
N ASP A 586 33.43 27.42 -3.63
CA ASP A 586 34.56 27.63 -2.72
C ASP A 586 34.25 27.13 -1.28
N SER A 587 32.96 27.10 -0.92
CA SER A 587 32.40 26.62 0.35
C SER A 587 32.15 25.10 0.41
N GLY A 588 32.28 24.37 -0.71
CA GLY A 588 32.08 22.91 -0.76
C GLY A 588 31.20 22.46 -1.93
N ARG A 589 30.41 21.40 -1.72
CA ARG A 589 29.41 20.94 -2.70
C ARG A 589 28.05 21.52 -2.31
N GLU A 590 27.40 22.19 -3.24
CA GLU A 590 26.07 22.78 -3.09
C GLU A 590 25.09 22.18 -4.11
N ILE A 591 23.81 22.22 -3.76
CA ILE A 591 22.70 21.91 -4.67
C ILE A 591 22.36 23.20 -5.42
N ASP A 592 22.40 23.14 -6.75
CA ASP A 592 22.03 24.25 -7.62
C ASP A 592 20.52 24.26 -7.91
N ALA A 593 19.99 25.44 -8.28
CA ALA A 593 18.59 25.64 -8.64
C ALA A 593 17.56 25.18 -7.57
N VAL A 594 17.91 25.29 -6.28
CA VAL A 594 16.98 24.98 -5.19
C VAL A 594 15.87 26.03 -5.05
N SER A 595 14.67 25.57 -4.67
CA SER A 595 13.52 26.40 -4.30
C SER A 595 12.68 25.67 -3.25
N ASP A 596 11.84 26.40 -2.51
CA ASP A 596 10.97 25.82 -1.48
C ASP A 596 10.04 24.75 -2.07
N PHE A 597 9.51 25.00 -3.27
CA PHE A 597 8.74 24.01 -4.05
C PHE A 597 9.53 22.74 -4.36
N ARG A 598 10.81 22.86 -4.72
CA ARG A 598 11.66 21.69 -4.95
C ARG A 598 12.03 20.98 -3.65
N TYR A 599 12.15 21.69 -2.53
CA TYR A 599 12.31 21.05 -1.22
C TYR A 599 11.10 20.22 -0.82
N ASP A 600 9.86 20.64 -1.10
CA ASP A 600 8.67 19.82 -0.91
C ASP A 600 8.71 18.55 -1.77
N ARG A 601 8.98 18.69 -3.07
CA ARG A 601 9.07 17.53 -3.97
C ARG A 601 10.19 16.57 -3.60
N MET A 602 11.38 17.06 -3.24
CA MET A 602 12.47 16.23 -2.74
C MET A 602 12.08 15.53 -1.43
N ASN A 603 11.40 16.22 -0.52
CA ASN A 603 10.93 15.62 0.74
C ASN A 603 10.03 14.40 0.47
N ARG A 604 9.00 14.57 -0.37
CA ARG A 604 8.07 13.50 -0.75
C ARG A 604 8.78 12.37 -1.49
N PHE A 605 9.61 12.71 -2.46
CA PHE A 605 10.23 11.74 -3.35
C PHE A 605 11.30 10.89 -2.65
N ILE A 606 12.12 11.48 -1.76
CA ILE A 606 13.09 10.72 -0.96
C ILE A 606 12.36 9.78 0.00
N ARG A 607 11.26 10.21 0.63
CA ARG A 607 10.44 9.33 1.50
C ARG A 607 9.82 8.18 0.71
N LEU A 608 9.18 8.48 -0.42
CA LEU A 608 8.57 7.47 -1.28
C LEU A 608 9.60 6.44 -1.77
N GLN A 609 10.81 6.90 -2.12
CA GLN A 609 11.92 6.02 -2.51
C GLN A 609 12.30 5.04 -1.41
N ARG A 610 12.33 5.47 -0.14
CA ARG A 610 12.64 4.60 0.99
C ARG A 610 11.53 3.58 1.27
N TRP A 611 10.27 3.99 1.14
CA TRP A 611 9.14 3.11 1.40
C TRP A 611 8.95 2.03 0.33
N LEU A 612 9.23 2.35 -0.94
CA LEU A 612 9.15 1.40 -2.05
C LEU A 612 10.48 0.68 -2.33
N SER A 613 11.59 1.18 -1.79
CA SER A 613 12.94 0.63 -2.01
C SER A 613 13.35 0.50 -3.49
N LEU A 614 12.85 1.39 -4.35
CA LEU A 614 13.19 1.44 -5.77
C LEU A 614 14.36 2.42 -6.03
N PRO A 615 15.14 2.23 -7.10
CA PRO A 615 16.05 3.25 -7.60
C PRO A 615 15.29 4.53 -8.02
N TYR A 616 15.88 5.71 -7.76
CA TYR A 616 15.23 7.00 -8.06
C TYR A 616 14.73 7.15 -9.49
N HIS A 617 15.50 6.71 -10.50
CA HIS A 617 15.10 6.81 -11.90
C HIS A 617 13.91 5.91 -12.28
N GLN A 618 13.81 4.72 -11.67
CA GLN A 618 12.68 3.82 -11.87
C GLN A 618 11.43 4.35 -11.16
N LEU A 619 11.61 4.89 -9.96
CA LEU A 619 10.53 5.54 -9.23
C LEU A 619 10.01 6.78 -9.98
N ASP A 620 10.91 7.61 -10.50
CA ASP A 620 10.57 8.80 -11.29
C ASP A 620 9.77 8.38 -12.53
N LEU A 621 10.22 7.34 -13.24
CA LEU A 621 9.51 6.77 -14.39
C LEU A 621 8.10 6.29 -14.01
N LEU A 622 7.94 5.53 -12.93
CA LEU A 622 6.64 5.00 -12.49
C LEU A 622 5.67 6.13 -12.12
N VAL A 623 6.13 7.03 -11.24
CA VAL A 623 5.32 8.16 -10.75
C VAL A 623 4.92 9.06 -11.91
N THR A 624 5.86 9.42 -12.77
CA THR A 624 5.56 10.32 -13.89
C THR A 624 4.73 9.67 -14.99
N SER A 625 4.86 8.35 -15.21
CA SER A 625 3.98 7.61 -16.12
C SER A 625 2.55 7.56 -15.61
N ALA A 626 2.36 7.32 -14.30
CA ALA A 626 1.04 7.35 -13.69
C ALA A 626 0.42 8.75 -13.77
N ILE A 627 1.18 9.80 -13.42
CA ILE A 627 0.68 11.18 -13.50
C ILE A 627 0.32 11.56 -14.94
N LYS A 628 1.16 11.22 -15.93
CA LYS A 628 0.87 11.50 -17.35
C LYS A 628 -0.32 10.70 -17.91
N ALA A 629 -0.69 9.60 -17.27
CA ALA A 629 -1.89 8.83 -17.60
C ALA A 629 -3.16 9.44 -16.97
N GLU A 630 -3.04 10.43 -16.09
CA GLU A 630 -4.18 11.17 -15.55
C GLU A 630 -4.55 12.33 -16.48
N PRO A 631 -5.81 12.44 -16.96
CA PRO A 631 -6.19 13.44 -17.97
C PRO A 631 -6.09 14.90 -17.49
N SER A 632 -6.06 15.15 -16.18
CA SER A 632 -6.13 16.50 -15.58
C SER A 632 -4.96 16.86 -14.65
N ASN A 633 -3.87 16.07 -14.60
CA ASN A 633 -2.76 16.28 -13.65
C ASN A 633 -1.51 16.87 -14.32
N ASN A 634 -1.65 18.07 -14.89
CA ASN A 634 -0.55 18.78 -15.55
C ASN A 634 0.45 19.44 -14.57
N ASP A 635 0.13 19.46 -13.28
CA ASP A 635 0.96 20.04 -12.21
C ASP A 635 2.03 19.05 -11.71
N LEU A 636 2.10 17.84 -12.29
CA LEU A 636 3.02 16.77 -11.89
C LEU A 636 2.90 16.44 -10.39
N THR A 637 1.68 16.43 -9.85
CA THR A 637 1.42 16.15 -8.42
C THR A 637 1.14 14.66 -8.18
N ILE A 638 1.51 14.14 -7.02
CA ILE A 638 1.16 12.75 -6.65
C ILE A 638 -0.30 12.78 -6.17
N SER A 639 -1.19 12.16 -6.94
CA SER A 639 -2.62 12.05 -6.60
C SER A 639 -2.96 10.67 -6.03
N ASN A 640 -4.20 10.48 -5.59
CA ASN A 640 -4.69 9.15 -5.20
C ASN A 640 -4.59 8.15 -6.37
N ASN A 641 -4.82 8.58 -7.60
CA ASN A 641 -4.70 7.73 -8.79
C ASN A 641 -3.25 7.29 -9.01
N THR A 642 -2.29 8.20 -8.76
CA THR A 642 -0.86 7.86 -8.76
C THR A 642 -0.54 6.79 -7.72
N LEU A 643 -1.07 6.92 -6.50
CA LEU A 643 -0.89 5.92 -5.44
C LEU A 643 -1.54 4.57 -5.78
N GLN A 644 -2.74 4.57 -6.36
CA GLN A 644 -3.41 3.35 -6.84
C GLN A 644 -2.58 2.62 -7.89
N ALA A 645 -1.97 3.35 -8.83
CA ALA A 645 -1.08 2.77 -9.83
C ALA A 645 0.18 2.15 -9.18
N LEU A 646 0.77 2.80 -8.17
CA LEU A 646 1.90 2.27 -7.41
C LEU A 646 1.50 1.02 -6.60
N GLY A 647 0.27 0.99 -6.07
CA GLY A 647 -0.27 -0.17 -5.36
C GLY A 647 -0.43 -1.37 -6.28
N LEU A 648 -1.06 -1.20 -7.44
CA LEU A 648 -1.16 -2.28 -8.43
C LEU A 648 0.22 -2.75 -8.89
N PHE A 649 1.14 -1.82 -9.14
CA PHE A 649 2.53 -2.17 -9.49
C PHE A 649 3.17 -3.04 -8.40
N ARG A 650 3.03 -2.66 -7.13
CA ARG A 650 3.60 -3.40 -6.01
C ARG A 650 3.03 -4.83 -5.92
N HIS A 651 1.71 -4.97 -6.00
CA HIS A 651 1.04 -6.27 -6.04
C HIS A 651 1.58 -7.15 -7.19
N LEU A 652 1.59 -6.63 -8.42
CA LEU A 652 2.06 -7.38 -9.58
C LEU A 652 3.58 -7.63 -9.56
N SER A 653 4.36 -6.77 -8.91
CA SER A 653 5.79 -6.97 -8.73
C SER A 653 6.07 -8.09 -7.72
N THR A 654 5.29 -8.16 -6.64
CA THR A 654 5.38 -9.23 -5.65
C THR A 654 4.95 -10.58 -6.23
N GLN A 655 3.79 -10.63 -6.88
CA GLN A 655 3.20 -11.89 -7.39
C GLN A 655 3.84 -12.38 -8.69
N TYR A 656 4.13 -11.47 -9.63
CA TYR A 656 4.55 -11.80 -11.00
C TYR A 656 5.93 -11.24 -11.40
N LYS A 657 6.65 -10.56 -10.50
CA LYS A 657 7.97 -9.97 -10.77
C LYS A 657 7.98 -8.95 -11.92
N VAL A 658 6.90 -8.18 -12.04
CA VAL A 658 6.81 -7.08 -13.00
C VAL A 658 7.87 -6.01 -12.71
N LEU A 659 8.57 -5.58 -13.76
CA LEU A 659 9.57 -4.51 -13.70
C LEU A 659 8.92 -3.12 -13.81
N PRO A 660 9.51 -2.08 -13.17
CA PRO A 660 9.03 -0.71 -13.27
C PRO A 660 8.82 -0.22 -14.71
N GLU A 661 9.76 -0.52 -15.61
CA GLU A 661 9.72 -0.11 -17.00
C GLU A 661 8.60 -0.80 -17.79
N THR A 662 8.33 -2.06 -17.48
CA THR A 662 7.22 -2.83 -18.07
C THR A 662 5.89 -2.22 -17.68
N PHE A 663 5.68 -1.96 -16.39
CA PHE A 663 4.43 -1.38 -15.89
C PHE A 663 4.22 0.06 -16.38
N ALA A 664 5.29 0.87 -16.43
CA ALA A 664 5.25 2.21 -17.03
C ALA A 664 4.83 2.17 -18.51
N GLY A 665 5.30 1.16 -19.27
CA GLY A 665 4.85 0.89 -20.64
C GLY A 665 3.37 0.53 -20.76
N TRP A 666 2.78 -0.03 -19.69
CA TRP A 666 1.36 -0.38 -19.64
C TRP A 666 0.45 0.81 -19.36
N ILE A 667 0.83 1.67 -18.43
CA ILE A 667 -0.03 2.81 -18.06
C ILE A 667 0.25 4.05 -18.91
N TYR A 668 1.40 4.13 -19.58
CA TYR A 668 1.75 5.29 -20.41
C TYR A 668 2.46 4.88 -21.71
N GLN A 669 3.81 4.80 -21.68
CA GLN A 669 4.65 4.55 -22.85
C GLN A 669 5.96 3.83 -22.48
N ILE A 670 6.51 3.06 -23.42
CA ILE A 670 7.83 2.44 -23.29
C ILE A 670 8.89 3.55 -23.24
N THR A 671 9.75 3.50 -22.22
CA THR A 671 10.83 4.48 -22.08
C THR A 671 11.96 4.27 -23.12
N PRO A 672 12.33 5.31 -23.90
CA PRO A 672 13.53 5.30 -24.74
C PRO A 672 14.78 5.76 -23.98
N PHE A 673 14.64 6.08 -22.69
CA PHE A 673 15.71 6.62 -21.85
C PHE A 673 16.28 5.57 -20.90
N THR A 674 17.47 5.86 -20.40
CA THR A 674 18.13 5.09 -19.35
C THR A 674 19.07 6.00 -18.56
N ILE A 675 19.59 5.51 -17.43
CA ILE A 675 20.70 6.15 -16.73
C ILE A 675 21.95 5.29 -16.83
N SER A 676 23.11 5.96 -16.77
CA SER A 676 24.41 5.30 -16.90
C SER A 676 24.56 4.55 -18.24
N ASN A 677 25.64 3.79 -18.43
CA ASN A 677 25.91 3.06 -19.68
C ASN A 677 25.02 1.82 -19.91
N ASN A 678 23.80 1.81 -19.36
CA ASN A 678 22.83 0.74 -19.56
C ASN A 678 22.20 0.82 -20.96
N ILE A 679 21.57 -0.27 -21.40
CA ILE A 679 20.81 -0.29 -22.65
C ILE A 679 19.39 0.23 -22.36
N PRO A 680 18.87 1.22 -23.09
CA PRO A 680 17.49 1.70 -22.92
C PRO A 680 16.44 0.62 -23.09
N PHE A 681 15.33 0.71 -22.35
CA PHE A 681 14.30 -0.33 -22.33
C PHE A 681 13.70 -0.62 -23.71
N PHE A 682 13.46 0.41 -24.52
CA PHE A 682 13.08 0.24 -25.93
C PHE A 682 14.07 -0.66 -26.70
N ASP A 683 15.37 -0.43 -26.56
CA ASP A 683 16.40 -1.22 -27.24
C ASP A 683 16.53 -2.62 -26.65
N GLN A 684 16.27 -2.79 -25.35
CA GLN A 684 16.19 -4.10 -24.72
C GLN A 684 15.11 -4.97 -25.37
N ILE A 685 13.95 -4.39 -25.68
CA ILE A 685 12.83 -5.12 -26.29
C ILE A 685 13.07 -5.35 -27.79
N PHE A 686 13.36 -4.28 -28.55
CA PHE A 686 13.29 -4.35 -30.02
C PHE A 686 14.63 -4.55 -30.72
N ASN A 687 15.76 -4.24 -30.05
CA ASN A 687 17.08 -4.16 -30.69
C ASN A 687 18.15 -5.06 -30.04
N GLN A 688 17.80 -5.91 -29.07
CA GLN A 688 18.76 -6.80 -28.39
C GLN A 688 19.41 -7.85 -29.31
N SER A 689 18.65 -8.38 -30.26
CA SER A 689 19.09 -9.46 -31.12
C SER A 689 19.58 -8.90 -32.47
N LYS A 690 20.81 -9.27 -32.88
CA LYS A 690 21.35 -8.97 -34.23
C LYS A 690 20.68 -9.84 -35.31
N LEU A 691 19.36 -10.05 -35.21
CA LEU A 691 18.56 -10.78 -36.21
C LEU A 691 18.46 -10.00 -37.52
N PHE A 692 18.71 -8.69 -37.49
CA PHE A 692 18.61 -7.78 -38.63
C PHE A 692 19.90 -6.98 -38.79
N ASP A 693 20.24 -6.65 -40.05
CA ASP A 693 21.43 -5.84 -40.38
C ASP A 693 21.33 -4.40 -39.85
N GLN A 694 20.12 -3.91 -39.61
CA GLN A 694 19.85 -2.59 -39.04
C GLN A 694 18.87 -2.71 -37.87
N PRO A 695 19.05 -1.92 -36.80
CA PRO A 695 18.09 -1.85 -35.70
C PRO A 695 16.74 -1.26 -36.17
N LEU A 696 15.69 -1.49 -35.40
CA LEU A 696 14.42 -0.80 -35.55
C LEU A 696 14.59 0.65 -35.10
N ILE A 697 14.36 1.59 -36.01
CA ILE A 697 14.44 3.03 -35.74
C ILE A 697 13.04 3.63 -35.71
N LEU A 698 12.71 4.33 -34.63
CA LEU A 698 11.48 5.11 -34.51
C LEU A 698 11.71 6.52 -35.06
N ASP A 699 11.39 6.72 -36.34
CA ASP A 699 11.57 7.98 -37.06
C ASP A 699 10.26 8.72 -37.38
N GLY A 700 9.13 8.26 -36.84
CA GLY A 700 7.81 8.85 -37.02
C GLY A 700 7.19 8.62 -38.41
N LYS A 701 7.89 7.95 -39.35
CA LYS A 701 7.35 7.72 -40.71
C LYS A 701 6.24 6.67 -40.69
N GLU A 702 5.27 6.87 -41.59
CA GLU A 702 4.23 5.89 -41.87
C GLU A 702 4.80 4.70 -42.65
N PHE A 703 4.33 3.50 -42.34
CA PHE A 703 4.60 2.27 -43.07
C PHE A 703 3.31 1.47 -43.24
N ASN A 704 3.21 0.73 -44.35
CA ASN A 704 2.09 -0.17 -44.60
C ASN A 704 2.40 -1.55 -44.01
N TYR A 705 1.59 -1.99 -43.05
CA TYR A 705 1.82 -3.25 -42.35
C TYR A 705 1.24 -4.48 -43.05
N THR A 706 0.50 -4.27 -44.15
CA THR A 706 -0.04 -5.34 -45.01
C THR A 706 0.93 -5.76 -46.13
N GLU A 707 2.07 -5.05 -46.26
CA GLU A 707 3.10 -5.37 -47.25
C GLU A 707 3.85 -6.66 -46.90
N ASN A 708 3.98 -7.55 -47.89
CA ASN A 708 4.73 -8.81 -47.74
C ASN A 708 6.24 -8.67 -48.01
N GLN A 709 6.66 -7.59 -48.69
CA GLN A 709 8.04 -7.30 -49.06
C GLN A 709 8.30 -5.79 -48.96
N GLY A 710 9.56 -5.39 -48.73
CA GLY A 710 9.95 -3.98 -48.60
C GLY A 710 10.24 -3.53 -47.17
N ASP A 711 10.34 -2.22 -46.96
CA ASP A 711 10.67 -1.61 -45.66
C ASP A 711 9.54 -1.79 -44.62
N GLY A 712 8.27 -1.77 -45.08
CA GLY A 712 7.11 -2.08 -44.24
C GLY A 712 7.16 -3.50 -43.68
N ALA A 713 7.39 -4.48 -44.55
CA ALA A 713 7.53 -5.89 -44.15
C ALA A 713 8.72 -6.13 -43.20
N LYS A 714 9.82 -5.41 -43.38
CA LYS A 714 10.98 -5.45 -42.47
C LYS A 714 10.61 -4.89 -41.10
N THR A 715 9.92 -3.74 -41.06
CA THR A 715 9.45 -3.11 -39.82
C THR A 715 8.51 -4.06 -39.05
N VAL A 716 7.57 -4.70 -39.74
CA VAL A 716 6.68 -5.71 -39.13
C VAL A 716 7.47 -6.87 -38.53
N LYS A 717 8.47 -7.40 -39.24
CA LYS A 717 9.33 -8.49 -38.72
C LYS A 717 10.13 -8.06 -37.49
N GLN A 718 10.64 -6.83 -37.45
CA GLN A 718 11.34 -6.28 -36.30
C GLN A 718 10.41 -6.13 -35.08
N LEU A 719 9.20 -5.60 -35.30
CA LEU A 719 8.18 -5.49 -34.25
C LEU A 719 7.76 -6.87 -33.72
N CYS A 720 7.54 -7.84 -34.61
CA CYS A 720 7.21 -9.22 -34.23
C CYS A 720 8.33 -9.88 -33.42
N ALA A 721 9.59 -9.67 -33.83
CA ALA A 721 10.75 -10.21 -33.12
C ALA A 721 10.88 -9.62 -31.70
N GLY A 722 10.73 -8.29 -31.56
CA GLY A 722 10.82 -7.62 -30.25
C GLY A 722 9.65 -7.95 -29.33
N LEU A 723 8.43 -8.08 -29.88
CA LEU A 723 7.26 -8.49 -29.11
C LEU A 723 7.21 -10.00 -28.85
N ALA A 724 8.09 -10.80 -29.47
CA ALA A 724 8.07 -12.26 -29.47
C ALA A 724 6.70 -12.84 -29.90
N ILE A 725 6.18 -12.36 -31.03
CA ILE A 725 4.91 -12.82 -31.63
C ILE A 725 5.09 -13.24 -33.08
N SER A 726 4.12 -13.99 -33.61
CA SER A 726 4.09 -14.36 -35.02
C SER A 726 3.54 -13.22 -35.89
N ILE A 727 3.82 -13.28 -37.21
CA ILE A 727 3.24 -12.34 -38.17
C ILE A 727 1.71 -12.48 -38.21
N SER A 728 1.15 -13.67 -38.03
CA SER A 728 -0.31 -13.86 -38.00
C SER A 728 -0.93 -13.18 -36.78
N THR A 729 -0.30 -13.27 -35.61
CA THR A 729 -0.74 -12.54 -34.41
C THR A 729 -0.67 -11.03 -34.64
N PHE A 730 0.39 -10.54 -35.27
CA PHE A 730 0.53 -9.13 -35.62
C PHE A 730 -0.61 -8.64 -36.54
N GLN A 731 -1.02 -9.44 -37.51
CA GLN A 731 -2.13 -9.12 -38.42
C GLN A 731 -3.49 -9.01 -37.70
N VAL A 732 -3.65 -9.63 -36.52
CA VAL A 732 -4.85 -9.52 -35.68
C VAL A 732 -4.82 -8.24 -34.84
N ILE A 733 -3.68 -7.91 -34.22
CA ILE A 733 -3.58 -6.75 -33.31
C ILE A 733 -3.35 -5.40 -34.01
N ALA A 734 -2.71 -5.38 -35.18
CA ALA A 734 -2.40 -4.14 -35.89
C ALA A 734 -3.64 -3.33 -36.32
N PRO A 735 -4.72 -3.94 -36.84
CA PRO A 735 -5.97 -3.23 -37.16
C PRO A 735 -6.63 -2.57 -35.94
N ILE A 736 -6.45 -3.15 -34.75
CA ILE A 736 -7.02 -2.62 -33.50
C ILE A 736 -6.28 -1.35 -33.09
N VAL A 737 -4.95 -1.36 -33.19
CA VAL A 737 -4.13 -0.16 -32.96
C VAL A 737 -4.39 0.91 -34.02
N GLU A 738 -4.56 0.52 -35.29
CA GLU A 738 -4.94 1.43 -36.38
C GLU A 738 -6.26 2.14 -36.07
N LYS A 739 -7.29 1.39 -35.67
CA LYS A 739 -8.62 1.92 -35.33
C LYS A 739 -8.57 2.86 -34.13
N ALA A 740 -7.83 2.49 -33.08
CA ALA A 740 -7.65 3.32 -31.89
C ALA A 740 -6.96 4.67 -32.21
N LEU A 741 -5.99 4.66 -33.14
CA LEU A 741 -5.25 5.84 -33.56
C LEU A 741 -5.90 6.63 -34.71
N LYS A 742 -6.99 6.13 -35.29
CA LYS A 742 -7.67 6.72 -36.45
C LYS A 742 -6.74 6.89 -37.67
N PHE A 743 -5.83 5.95 -37.88
CA PHE A 743 -4.97 5.92 -39.07
C PHE A 743 -5.74 5.48 -40.33
N SER A 744 -5.12 5.67 -41.50
CA SER A 744 -5.67 5.17 -42.77
C SER A 744 -5.43 3.66 -42.91
N SER A 745 -6.36 2.99 -43.59
CA SER A 745 -6.38 1.52 -43.63
C SER A 745 -5.07 0.89 -44.13
N GLY A 746 -4.56 -0.07 -43.35
CA GLY A 746 -3.32 -0.79 -43.58
C GLY A 746 -2.05 -0.05 -43.12
N LYS A 747 -2.15 1.08 -42.41
CA LYS A 747 -0.98 1.91 -42.06
C LYS A 747 -0.79 2.15 -40.56
N LEU A 748 0.47 2.16 -40.16
CA LEU A 748 0.92 2.54 -38.82
C LEU A 748 2.14 3.46 -38.93
N ALA A 749 2.50 4.15 -37.84
CA ALA A 749 3.69 5.01 -37.78
C ALA A 749 4.77 4.42 -36.87
N ARG A 750 6.05 4.63 -37.22
CA ARG A 750 7.20 4.23 -36.39
C ARG A 750 7.45 5.21 -35.24
N ASN A 751 6.57 5.22 -34.24
CA ASN A 751 6.66 6.09 -33.07
C ASN A 751 6.43 5.33 -31.76
N LEU A 752 6.74 5.95 -30.62
CA LEU A 752 6.59 5.34 -29.30
C LEU A 752 5.13 4.99 -28.97
N ASP A 753 4.18 5.76 -29.48
CA ASP A 753 2.76 5.60 -29.17
C ASP A 753 2.16 4.32 -29.80
N VAL A 754 2.52 4.01 -31.05
CA VAL A 754 2.14 2.75 -31.72
C VAL A 754 2.81 1.56 -31.03
N VAL A 755 4.11 1.66 -30.77
CA VAL A 755 4.89 0.57 -30.17
C VAL A 755 4.41 0.25 -28.76
N SER A 756 4.08 1.27 -27.96
CA SER A 756 3.56 1.10 -26.60
C SER A 756 2.18 0.44 -26.57
N ARG A 757 1.29 0.79 -27.51
CA ARG A 757 -0.02 0.10 -27.66
C ARG A 757 0.12 -1.36 -28.04
N LEU A 758 0.98 -1.66 -29.02
CA LEU A 758 1.27 -3.04 -29.39
C LEU A 758 1.89 -3.82 -28.22
N TYR A 759 2.79 -3.18 -27.47
CA TYR A 759 3.39 -3.76 -26.27
C TYR A 759 2.33 -4.10 -25.23
N ARG A 760 1.40 -3.18 -24.92
CA ARG A 760 0.29 -3.42 -23.98
C ARG A 760 -0.58 -4.62 -24.36
N LEU A 761 -1.05 -4.64 -25.60
CA LEU A 761 -1.90 -5.71 -26.12
C LEU A 761 -1.25 -7.09 -26.01
N VAL A 762 0.07 -7.14 -26.07
CA VAL A 762 0.83 -8.39 -26.06
C VAL A 762 1.29 -8.79 -24.66
N THR A 763 1.71 -7.82 -23.84
CA THR A 763 2.40 -8.12 -22.58
C THR A 763 1.49 -8.25 -21.37
N ILE A 764 0.36 -7.54 -21.33
CA ILE A 764 -0.63 -7.69 -20.26
C ILE A 764 -1.21 -9.12 -20.24
N PRO A 765 -1.72 -9.68 -21.36
CA PRO A 765 -2.24 -11.06 -21.36
C PRO A 765 -1.14 -12.10 -21.10
N ARG A 766 0.07 -11.83 -21.61
CA ARG A 766 1.23 -12.72 -21.42
C ARG A 766 1.64 -12.85 -19.96
N LEU A 767 1.45 -11.80 -19.14
CA LEU A 767 1.71 -11.86 -17.70
C LEU A 767 0.99 -13.03 -17.06
N PHE A 768 -0.26 -13.27 -17.48
CA PHE A 768 -1.13 -14.33 -16.98
C PHE A 768 -1.05 -15.63 -17.80
N GLY A 769 -0.09 -15.74 -18.73
CA GLY A 769 0.14 -16.95 -19.54
C GLY A 769 -0.73 -17.07 -20.81
N PHE A 770 -1.38 -16.00 -21.25
CA PHE A 770 -2.28 -15.99 -22.42
C PHE A 770 -1.67 -15.31 -23.66
N SER A 771 -2.18 -15.64 -24.84
CA SER A 771 -1.76 -15.01 -26.10
C SER A 771 -2.36 -13.60 -26.27
N ALA A 772 -1.90 -12.85 -27.27
CA ALA A 772 -2.48 -11.54 -27.56
C ALA A 772 -3.93 -11.64 -28.05
N GLU A 773 -4.25 -12.67 -28.84
CA GLU A 773 -5.61 -12.96 -29.31
C GLU A 773 -6.54 -13.30 -28.15
N ASP A 774 -6.07 -14.12 -27.21
CA ASP A 774 -6.80 -14.40 -25.97
C ASP A 774 -7.04 -13.12 -25.16
N GLY A 775 -6.03 -12.24 -25.08
CA GLY A 775 -6.16 -10.93 -24.43
C GLY A 775 -7.26 -10.04 -25.01
N LEU A 776 -7.42 -10.03 -26.35
CA LEU A 776 -8.49 -9.30 -27.02
C LEU A 776 -9.87 -9.86 -26.64
N ILE A 777 -9.98 -11.18 -26.58
CA ILE A 777 -11.22 -11.87 -26.17
C ILE A 777 -11.54 -11.53 -24.71
N LEU A 778 -10.56 -11.58 -23.82
CA LEU A 778 -10.75 -11.25 -22.40
C LEU A 778 -11.15 -9.78 -22.21
N SER A 779 -10.51 -8.86 -22.95
CA SER A 779 -10.89 -7.45 -22.96
C SER A 779 -12.33 -7.25 -23.45
N ASP A 780 -12.73 -7.98 -24.50
CA ASP A 780 -14.11 -7.94 -25.02
C ASP A 780 -15.11 -8.51 -24.01
N ILE A 781 -14.76 -9.58 -23.30
CA ILE A 781 -15.61 -10.16 -22.25
C ILE A 781 -15.86 -9.16 -21.12
N LEU A 782 -14.81 -8.51 -20.63
CA LEU A 782 -14.87 -7.60 -19.47
C LEU A 782 -15.44 -6.21 -19.79
N THR A 783 -15.20 -5.70 -21.00
CA THR A 783 -15.49 -4.29 -21.34
C THR A 783 -16.47 -4.10 -22.50
N ASP A 784 -16.93 -5.19 -23.12
CA ASP A 784 -17.66 -5.19 -24.40
C ASP A 784 -16.92 -4.50 -25.55
N LYS A 785 -15.59 -4.32 -25.40
CA LYS A 785 -14.71 -3.65 -26.36
C LYS A 785 -13.36 -4.35 -26.45
N SER A 786 -13.15 -5.09 -27.53
CA SER A 786 -11.84 -5.68 -27.86
C SER A 786 -10.70 -4.65 -28.03
N GLU A 787 -11.01 -3.39 -28.34
CA GLU A 787 -10.01 -2.33 -28.57
C GLU A 787 -9.56 -1.58 -27.31
N TYR A 788 -10.10 -1.91 -26.13
CA TYR A 788 -9.87 -1.14 -24.91
C TYR A 788 -8.38 -1.00 -24.57
N LEU A 789 -7.62 -2.09 -24.58
CA LEU A 789 -6.17 -2.08 -24.29
C LEU A 789 -5.33 -1.31 -25.32
N ALA A 790 -5.88 -1.05 -26.51
CA ALA A 790 -5.25 -0.24 -27.54
C ALA A 790 -5.52 1.27 -27.37
N ASN A 791 -6.47 1.68 -26.52
CA ASN A 791 -6.75 3.09 -26.29
C ASN A 791 -5.62 3.78 -25.51
N ILE A 792 -5.73 5.11 -25.39
CA ILE A 792 -4.86 5.88 -24.49
C ILE A 792 -5.26 5.49 -23.06
N PRO A 793 -4.34 4.98 -22.24
CA PRO A 793 -4.66 4.68 -20.85
C PRO A 793 -5.04 5.98 -20.12
N ALA A 794 -6.18 5.96 -19.43
CA ALA A 794 -6.66 7.05 -18.60
C ALA A 794 -6.91 6.53 -17.19
N LEU A 795 -6.27 7.13 -16.18
CA LEU A 795 -6.48 6.79 -14.77
C LEU A 795 -7.64 7.62 -14.19
N GLY A 796 -8.40 7.00 -13.27
CA GLY A 796 -9.50 7.67 -12.55
C GLY A 796 -10.86 7.62 -13.24
N GLU A 797 -11.00 6.87 -14.35
CA GLU A 797 -12.30 6.61 -14.99
C GLU A 797 -12.97 5.34 -14.42
N LYS A 798 -14.31 5.23 -14.57
CA LYS A 798 -15.13 4.14 -14.00
C LYS A 798 -14.71 2.73 -14.47
N ASN A 799 -13.96 2.64 -15.56
CA ASN A 799 -13.27 1.44 -16.03
C ASN A 799 -11.88 1.87 -16.51
N ASP A 800 -10.97 2.21 -15.60
CA ASP A 800 -9.59 2.55 -15.95
C ASP A 800 -8.75 1.29 -16.27
N ILE A 801 -7.54 1.51 -16.79
CA ILE A 801 -6.63 0.41 -17.16
C ILE A 801 -6.21 -0.44 -15.94
N LEU A 802 -6.17 0.15 -14.73
CA LEU A 802 -5.79 -0.56 -13.51
C LEU A 802 -6.88 -1.58 -13.15
N SER A 803 -8.16 -1.19 -13.28
CA SER A 803 -9.31 -2.07 -13.10
C SER A 803 -9.23 -3.26 -14.03
N ILE A 804 -8.97 -3.02 -15.32
CA ILE A 804 -8.95 -4.09 -16.31
C ILE A 804 -7.81 -5.07 -16.05
N ILE A 805 -6.63 -4.60 -15.68
CA ILE A 805 -5.51 -5.49 -15.32
C ILE A 805 -5.87 -6.36 -14.11
N ALA A 806 -6.43 -5.78 -13.05
CA ALA A 806 -6.85 -6.51 -11.85
C ALA A 806 -8.01 -7.50 -12.13
N GLN A 807 -8.98 -7.12 -12.96
CA GLN A 807 -10.07 -8.02 -13.37
C GLN A 807 -9.58 -9.16 -14.26
N MET A 808 -8.62 -8.87 -15.17
CA MET A 808 -7.99 -9.90 -16.00
C MET A 808 -7.23 -10.90 -15.14
N GLU A 809 -6.51 -10.48 -14.10
CA GLU A 809 -5.84 -11.37 -13.16
C GLU A 809 -6.81 -12.38 -12.53
N VAL A 810 -7.94 -11.89 -12.02
CA VAL A 810 -8.95 -12.76 -11.38
C VAL A 810 -9.61 -13.68 -12.40
N LEU A 811 -10.02 -13.15 -13.56
CA LEU A 811 -10.69 -13.93 -14.61
C LEU A 811 -9.76 -15.01 -15.17
N THR A 812 -8.50 -14.68 -15.44
CA THR A 812 -7.51 -15.63 -15.95
C THR A 812 -7.21 -16.73 -14.94
N SER A 813 -7.06 -16.38 -13.65
CA SER A 813 -6.89 -17.36 -12.57
C SER A 813 -8.08 -18.32 -12.49
N TRP A 814 -9.31 -17.81 -12.64
CA TRP A 814 -10.52 -18.65 -12.69
C TRP A 814 -10.57 -19.54 -13.94
N LEU A 815 -10.20 -19.03 -15.12
CA LEU A 815 -10.14 -19.82 -16.36
C LEU A 815 -9.12 -20.95 -16.28
N VAL A 816 -7.95 -20.70 -15.67
CA VAL A 816 -6.93 -21.73 -15.44
C VAL A 816 -7.46 -22.82 -14.51
N LYS A 817 -8.16 -22.45 -13.42
CA LYS A 817 -8.76 -23.40 -12.49
C LYS A 817 -9.82 -24.29 -13.17
N THR A 818 -10.67 -23.70 -14.00
CA THR A 818 -11.75 -24.39 -14.72
C THR A 818 -11.27 -25.11 -15.99
N LYS A 819 -10.00 -24.94 -16.39
CA LYS A 819 -9.43 -25.46 -17.64
C LYS A 819 -10.17 -24.98 -18.90
N LEU A 820 -10.83 -23.82 -18.80
CA LEU A 820 -11.49 -23.17 -19.93
C LEU A 820 -10.50 -22.27 -20.68
N THR A 821 -10.55 -22.29 -22.00
CA THR A 821 -9.79 -21.36 -22.84
C THR A 821 -10.64 -20.13 -23.14
N PRO A 822 -10.06 -18.91 -23.27
CA PRO A 822 -10.80 -17.68 -23.55
C PRO A 822 -11.73 -17.79 -24.77
N ILE A 823 -11.27 -18.43 -25.85
CA ILE A 823 -12.10 -18.63 -27.06
C ILE A 823 -13.34 -19.50 -26.83
N LYS A 824 -13.18 -20.62 -26.10
CA LYS A 824 -14.32 -21.46 -25.70
C LYS A 824 -15.26 -20.67 -24.81
N PHE A 825 -14.72 -19.90 -23.87
CA PHE A 825 -15.51 -19.13 -22.95
C PHE A 825 -16.31 -18.01 -23.66
N SER A 826 -15.71 -17.32 -24.63
CA SER A 826 -16.38 -16.36 -25.52
C SER A 826 -17.48 -17.00 -26.38
N LEU A 827 -17.27 -18.23 -26.84
CA LEU A 827 -18.29 -19.02 -27.54
C LEU A 827 -19.47 -19.34 -26.61
N LEU A 828 -19.21 -19.74 -25.37
CA LEU A 828 -20.25 -20.04 -24.37
C LEU A 828 -21.09 -18.80 -24.00
N LEU A 829 -20.46 -17.62 -23.96
CA LEU A 829 -21.16 -16.34 -23.76
C LEU A 829 -21.92 -15.84 -25.00
N GLY A 830 -21.78 -16.52 -26.14
CA GLY A 830 -22.41 -16.09 -27.40
C GLY A 830 -21.78 -14.85 -28.04
N LYS A 831 -20.67 -14.32 -27.50
CA LYS A 831 -19.92 -13.20 -28.09
C LYS A 831 -19.23 -13.59 -29.40
N THR A 832 -18.80 -14.87 -29.49
CA THR A 832 -18.29 -15.46 -30.73
C THR A 832 -19.29 -16.49 -31.27
N GLN A 833 -19.66 -16.39 -32.54
CA GLN A 833 -20.56 -17.35 -33.19
C GLN A 833 -19.81 -18.22 -34.20
N LEU A 834 -20.05 -19.54 -34.16
CA LEU A 834 -19.55 -20.46 -35.18
C LEU A 834 -20.60 -20.64 -36.29
N PRO A 835 -20.23 -20.51 -37.57
CA PRO A 835 -21.15 -20.78 -38.67
C PRO A 835 -21.49 -22.28 -38.70
N VAL A 836 -22.77 -22.61 -38.58
CA VAL A 836 -23.27 -23.99 -38.73
C VAL A 836 -23.71 -24.21 -40.17
N VAL A 837 -23.18 -25.27 -40.80
CA VAL A 837 -23.48 -25.64 -42.18
C VAL A 837 -24.43 -26.84 -42.17
N PRO A 838 -25.48 -26.87 -43.03
CA PRO A 838 -26.35 -28.04 -43.16
C PRO A 838 -25.55 -29.26 -43.64
N THR A 839 -25.67 -30.37 -42.93
CA THR A 839 -24.96 -31.63 -43.25
C THR A 839 -25.92 -32.79 -43.50
N SER A 840 -25.45 -33.84 -44.15
CA SER A 840 -26.19 -35.10 -44.27
C SER A 840 -26.48 -35.74 -42.92
N GLY A 841 -25.61 -35.52 -41.91
CA GLY A 841 -25.84 -35.94 -40.52
C GLY A 841 -27.05 -35.28 -39.88
N MET A 842 -27.22 -33.96 -40.05
CA MET A 842 -28.42 -33.25 -39.59
C MET A 842 -29.70 -33.75 -40.27
N LEU A 843 -29.63 -34.03 -41.58
CA LEU A 843 -30.75 -34.61 -42.33
C LEU A 843 -31.16 -35.97 -41.74
N THR A 844 -30.19 -36.87 -41.52
CA THR A 844 -30.46 -38.19 -40.92
C THR A 844 -30.98 -38.08 -39.49
N PHE A 845 -30.49 -37.11 -38.71
CA PHE A 845 -30.92 -36.87 -37.34
C PHE A 845 -32.39 -36.45 -37.27
N TYR A 846 -32.77 -35.37 -37.96
CA TYR A 846 -34.15 -34.87 -37.92
C TYR A 846 -35.14 -35.80 -38.61
N LYS A 847 -34.73 -36.46 -39.69
CA LYS A 847 -35.56 -37.49 -40.33
C LYS A 847 -35.74 -38.70 -39.42
N GLY A 848 -34.71 -39.13 -38.71
CA GLY A 848 -34.79 -40.22 -37.72
C GLY A 848 -35.76 -39.91 -36.57
N ILE A 849 -35.82 -38.65 -36.12
CA ILE A 849 -36.81 -38.20 -35.13
C ILE A 849 -38.23 -38.24 -35.72
N SER A 850 -38.41 -37.77 -36.96
CA SER A 850 -39.70 -37.81 -37.68
C SER A 850 -40.20 -39.25 -37.89
N ASP A 851 -39.31 -40.15 -38.32
CA ASP A 851 -39.61 -41.57 -38.51
C ASP A 851 -39.94 -42.29 -37.17
N GLY A 852 -39.34 -41.84 -36.06
CA GLY A 852 -39.57 -42.36 -34.71
C GLY A 852 -40.89 -41.91 -34.07
N LEU A 853 -41.52 -40.84 -34.56
CA LEU A 853 -42.84 -40.34 -34.16
C LEU A 853 -43.97 -41.24 -34.68
N THR A 854 -43.97 -42.52 -34.31
CA THR A 854 -45.02 -43.49 -34.69
C THR A 854 -46.34 -43.26 -33.94
N ASP A 855 -47.41 -43.92 -34.38
CA ASP A 855 -48.74 -43.83 -33.75
C ASP A 855 -48.76 -44.25 -32.28
N ASN A 856 -47.77 -45.03 -31.82
CA ASN A 856 -47.64 -45.45 -30.42
C ASN A 856 -46.96 -44.40 -29.53
N VAL A 857 -46.35 -43.36 -30.12
CA VAL A 857 -45.66 -42.27 -29.41
C VAL A 857 -46.55 -41.01 -29.34
N ARG A 858 -47.48 -40.87 -30.29
CA ARG A 858 -48.47 -39.78 -30.32
C ARG A 858 -49.74 -40.19 -29.61
N LEU A 859 -50.38 -39.24 -28.96
CA LEU A 859 -51.70 -39.44 -28.36
C LEU A 859 -52.76 -39.55 -29.45
N GLN A 860 -53.67 -40.52 -29.31
CA GLN A 860 -54.79 -40.74 -30.21
C GLN A 860 -56.12 -40.62 -29.45
N GLU A 861 -57.19 -40.25 -30.15
CA GLU A 861 -58.53 -40.18 -29.58
C GLU A 861 -58.99 -41.56 -29.03
N SER A 862 -58.51 -42.65 -29.63
CA SER A 862 -58.76 -44.02 -29.17
C SER A 862 -58.17 -44.33 -27.79
N ASP A 863 -57.13 -43.61 -27.34
CA ASP A 863 -56.46 -43.89 -26.06
C ASP A 863 -57.35 -43.56 -24.85
N PHE A 864 -58.30 -42.64 -25.03
CA PHE A 864 -59.31 -42.26 -24.03
C PHE A 864 -60.61 -43.07 -24.09
N SER A 865 -60.74 -44.01 -25.03
CA SER A 865 -61.96 -44.81 -25.22
C SER A 865 -62.09 -46.01 -24.25
N ARG A 866 -61.64 -45.87 -22.99
CA ARG A 866 -61.72 -46.92 -21.96
C ARG A 866 -63.07 -46.87 -21.24
N GLN A 867 -63.63 -48.03 -20.88
CA GLN A 867 -64.94 -48.14 -20.23
C GLN A 867 -65.05 -47.32 -18.92
N GLU A 868 -63.94 -47.03 -18.24
CA GLU A 868 -63.92 -46.29 -16.96
C GLU A 868 -63.96 -44.76 -17.11
N ILE A 869 -63.61 -44.20 -18.28
CA ILE A 869 -63.46 -42.75 -18.53
C ILE A 869 -64.36 -42.20 -19.65
N ASN A 870 -65.14 -43.06 -20.31
CA ASN A 870 -65.93 -42.75 -21.51
C ASN A 870 -67.11 -41.77 -21.31
N ASN A 871 -67.35 -41.30 -20.09
CA ASN A 871 -68.48 -40.43 -19.76
C ASN A 871 -68.19 -38.94 -20.03
N ILE A 872 -66.93 -38.58 -20.22
CA ILE A 872 -66.45 -37.22 -20.48
C ILE A 872 -65.60 -37.28 -21.75
N ASP A 873 -65.80 -36.33 -22.66
CA ASP A 873 -64.95 -36.18 -23.86
C ASP A 873 -63.61 -35.55 -23.46
N TRP A 874 -62.75 -36.35 -22.85
CA TRP A 874 -61.43 -35.93 -22.38
C TRP A 874 -60.54 -35.43 -23.52
N TRP A 875 -60.75 -35.91 -24.75
CA TRP A 875 -59.97 -35.49 -25.91
C TRP A 875 -60.19 -34.01 -26.20
N THR A 876 -61.43 -33.56 -26.39
CA THR A 876 -61.71 -32.13 -26.62
C THR A 876 -61.49 -31.28 -25.38
N VAL A 877 -61.74 -31.80 -24.17
CA VAL A 877 -61.56 -31.05 -22.92
C VAL A 877 -60.09 -30.67 -22.69
N LEU A 878 -59.16 -31.58 -22.99
CA LEU A 878 -57.73 -31.41 -22.72
C LEU A 878 -56.92 -30.94 -23.94
N SER A 879 -57.53 -30.86 -25.13
CA SER A 879 -56.89 -30.38 -26.36
C SER A 879 -57.18 -28.91 -26.72
N ASP A 880 -57.87 -28.16 -25.85
CA ASP A 880 -58.22 -26.75 -26.09
C ASP A 880 -56.97 -25.82 -26.08
N GLU A 881 -57.14 -24.52 -26.35
CA GLU A 881 -56.02 -23.56 -26.43
C GLU A 881 -55.13 -23.57 -25.16
N ASN A 882 -55.74 -23.67 -23.98
CA ASN A 882 -55.06 -23.85 -22.67
C ASN A 882 -54.96 -25.31 -22.21
N GLY A 883 -55.19 -26.26 -23.12
CA GLY A 883 -55.14 -27.69 -22.88
C GLY A 883 -53.72 -28.25 -22.82
N VAL A 884 -53.58 -29.50 -22.38
CA VAL A 884 -52.32 -30.20 -22.07
C VAL A 884 -51.65 -30.80 -23.32
N PHE A 885 -52.38 -31.02 -24.42
CA PHE A 885 -51.82 -31.54 -25.66
C PHE A 885 -52.43 -30.88 -26.91
N ASP A 886 -51.77 -31.03 -28.05
CA ASP A 886 -52.18 -30.50 -29.36
C ASP A 886 -53.15 -31.44 -30.05
N LYS A 887 -54.35 -30.92 -30.39
CA LYS A 887 -55.45 -31.68 -30.99
C LYS A 887 -55.08 -32.31 -32.34
N ASP A 888 -54.29 -31.62 -33.15
CA ASP A 888 -54.03 -32.02 -34.54
C ASP A 888 -52.86 -33.02 -34.65
N ASN A 889 -51.92 -32.96 -33.70
CA ASN A 889 -50.67 -33.72 -33.76
C ASN A 889 -50.51 -34.78 -32.66
N GLY A 890 -51.35 -34.78 -31.62
CA GLY A 890 -51.23 -35.69 -30.48
C GLY A 890 -49.95 -35.50 -29.65
N LEU A 891 -49.32 -34.32 -29.74
CA LEU A 891 -48.11 -33.96 -29.01
C LEU A 891 -48.48 -33.28 -27.69
N ILE A 892 -47.78 -33.65 -26.62
CA ILE A 892 -48.03 -33.10 -25.28
C ILE A 892 -47.30 -31.77 -25.16
N LYS A 893 -48.00 -30.73 -24.68
CA LYS A 893 -47.41 -29.41 -24.39
C LYS A 893 -46.52 -29.51 -23.15
N ASP A 894 -45.53 -28.63 -23.06
CA ASP A 894 -44.56 -28.67 -21.96
C ASP A 894 -45.21 -28.34 -20.60
N ILE A 895 -45.14 -29.30 -19.66
CA ILE A 895 -45.69 -29.14 -18.30
C ILE A 895 -44.81 -28.18 -17.49
N PRO A 896 -45.35 -27.21 -16.73
CA PRO A 896 -44.56 -26.28 -15.92
C PRO A 896 -43.70 -27.03 -14.89
N LEU A 897 -42.41 -26.65 -14.80
CA LEU A 897 -41.51 -27.19 -13.78
C LEU A 897 -41.80 -26.51 -12.44
N VAL A 898 -41.98 -27.30 -11.39
CA VAL A 898 -42.15 -26.81 -10.01
C VAL A 898 -41.14 -27.53 -9.12
N TRP A 899 -40.35 -26.76 -8.37
CA TRP A 899 -39.34 -27.31 -7.47
C TRP A 899 -39.97 -28.26 -6.43
N GLY A 900 -39.38 -29.44 -6.26
CA GLY A 900 -39.79 -30.45 -5.28
C GLY A 900 -41.09 -31.20 -5.60
N LYS A 901 -41.69 -31.00 -6.78
CA LYS A 901 -42.88 -31.74 -7.24
C LYS A 901 -42.57 -32.62 -8.44
N THR A 902 -43.22 -33.77 -8.51
CA THR A 902 -43.12 -34.66 -9.67
C THR A 902 -43.98 -34.17 -10.82
N ASP A 903 -43.64 -34.57 -12.05
CA ASP A 903 -44.44 -34.28 -13.23
C ASP A 903 -45.89 -34.77 -13.09
N GLU A 904 -46.10 -35.89 -12.39
CA GLU A 904 -47.43 -36.43 -12.10
C GLU A 904 -48.27 -35.48 -11.24
N GLU A 905 -47.68 -34.88 -10.21
CA GLU A 905 -48.39 -33.95 -9.32
C GLU A 905 -48.73 -32.63 -10.02
N SER A 906 -47.80 -32.09 -10.81
CA SER A 906 -48.03 -30.87 -11.59
C SER A 906 -49.09 -31.09 -12.67
N LEU A 907 -49.00 -32.21 -13.40
CA LEU A 907 -49.99 -32.59 -14.41
C LEU A 907 -51.38 -32.80 -13.80
N ARG A 908 -51.45 -33.51 -12.67
CA ARG A 908 -52.71 -33.74 -11.95
C ARG A 908 -53.35 -32.43 -11.53
N LYS A 909 -52.55 -31.47 -11.04
CA LYS A 909 -53.05 -30.14 -10.66
C LYS A 909 -53.57 -29.35 -11.87
N GLU A 910 -52.86 -29.35 -13.00
CA GLU A 910 -53.33 -28.68 -14.22
C GLU A 910 -54.65 -29.26 -14.73
N ILE A 911 -54.76 -30.58 -14.75
CA ILE A 911 -56.00 -31.26 -15.14
C ILE A 911 -57.12 -30.91 -14.17
N GLU A 912 -56.87 -30.90 -12.85
CA GLU A 912 -57.84 -30.47 -11.85
C GLU A 912 -58.27 -29.00 -12.04
N ASP A 913 -57.35 -28.11 -12.41
CA ASP A 913 -57.63 -26.69 -12.62
C ASP A 913 -58.44 -26.44 -13.91
N ILE A 914 -58.11 -27.14 -15.01
CA ILE A 914 -58.88 -27.11 -16.28
C ILE A 914 -60.30 -27.65 -16.06
N VAL A 915 -60.43 -28.73 -15.31
CA VAL A 915 -61.70 -29.36 -14.97
C VAL A 915 -62.56 -28.44 -14.10
N LYS A 916 -61.97 -27.75 -13.12
CA LYS A 916 -62.66 -26.74 -12.29
C LYS A 916 -63.13 -25.55 -13.12
N ASP A 917 -62.28 -25.03 -14.01
CA ASP A 917 -62.63 -23.90 -14.89
C ASP A 917 -63.82 -24.22 -15.79
N LYS A 918 -63.84 -25.45 -16.34
CA LYS A 918 -64.93 -25.96 -17.17
C LYS A 918 -66.14 -26.50 -16.40
N LYS A 919 -66.11 -26.44 -15.05
CA LYS A 919 -67.17 -26.94 -14.14
C LYS A 919 -67.53 -28.42 -14.35
N ILE A 920 -66.54 -29.23 -14.72
CA ILE A 920 -66.68 -30.68 -14.85
C ILE A 920 -66.33 -31.29 -13.47
N ASN A 921 -67.04 -32.33 -13.03
CA ASN A 921 -66.80 -32.95 -11.72
C ASN A 921 -66.50 -34.46 -11.89
N PRO A 922 -65.28 -34.81 -12.33
CA PRO A 922 -64.87 -36.18 -12.59
C PRO A 922 -64.49 -36.91 -11.29
N ASP A 923 -64.58 -38.24 -11.30
CA ASP A 923 -64.13 -39.06 -10.17
C ASP A 923 -62.60 -39.07 -10.06
N ASN A 924 -62.05 -39.16 -8.85
CA ASN A 924 -60.60 -39.18 -8.63
C ASN A 924 -59.90 -40.33 -9.38
N ASN A 925 -60.60 -41.45 -9.59
CA ASN A 925 -60.10 -42.56 -10.39
C ASN A 925 -60.01 -42.22 -11.89
N GLN A 926 -60.95 -41.42 -12.42
CA GLN A 926 -60.93 -40.96 -13.81
C GLN A 926 -59.75 -40.01 -14.06
N ILE A 927 -59.50 -39.09 -13.13
CA ILE A 927 -58.34 -38.19 -13.17
C ILE A 927 -57.04 -39.02 -13.18
N ASN A 928 -56.89 -40.00 -12.28
CA ASN A 928 -55.69 -40.84 -12.23
C ASN A 928 -55.46 -41.62 -13.54
N ILE A 929 -56.51 -42.18 -14.15
CA ILE A 929 -56.39 -42.90 -15.44
C ILE A 929 -55.93 -41.95 -16.55
N VAL A 930 -56.51 -40.75 -16.63
CA VAL A 930 -56.16 -39.73 -17.63
C VAL A 930 -54.73 -39.23 -17.44
N VAL A 931 -54.31 -38.95 -16.20
CA VAL A 931 -52.94 -38.58 -15.85
C VAL A 931 -51.95 -39.66 -16.32
N GLN A 932 -52.24 -40.94 -16.06
CA GLN A 932 -51.36 -42.04 -16.46
C GLN A 932 -51.26 -42.22 -17.99
N ILE A 933 -52.36 -42.02 -18.74
CA ILE A 933 -52.34 -42.04 -20.21
C ILE A 933 -51.43 -40.93 -20.76
N ILE A 934 -51.59 -39.70 -20.25
CA ILE A 934 -50.79 -38.56 -20.69
C ILE A 934 -49.32 -38.72 -20.26
N LEU A 935 -49.06 -39.22 -19.06
CA LEU A 935 -47.69 -39.46 -18.57
C LEU A 935 -46.97 -40.52 -19.41
N GLN A 936 -47.65 -41.58 -19.84
CA GLN A 936 -47.09 -42.60 -20.73
C GLN A 936 -46.69 -42.02 -22.09
N ALA A 937 -47.58 -41.25 -22.71
CA ALA A 937 -47.29 -40.60 -23.99
C ALA A 937 -46.20 -39.53 -23.84
N LYS A 938 -46.16 -38.78 -22.73
CA LYS A 938 -45.08 -37.81 -22.43
C LYS A 938 -43.74 -38.52 -22.34
N THR A 939 -43.68 -39.59 -21.56
CA THR A 939 -42.46 -40.39 -21.36
C THR A 939 -41.98 -40.97 -22.69
N ALA A 940 -42.89 -41.40 -23.58
CA ALA A 940 -42.54 -41.89 -24.91
C ALA A 940 -41.95 -40.76 -25.81
N GLN A 941 -42.56 -39.58 -25.81
CA GLN A 941 -42.09 -38.41 -26.58
C GLN A 941 -40.73 -37.89 -26.08
N GLU A 942 -40.56 -37.80 -24.75
CA GLU A 942 -39.29 -37.43 -24.12
C GLU A 942 -38.20 -38.48 -24.33
N SER A 943 -38.53 -39.77 -24.21
CA SER A 943 -37.58 -40.86 -24.46
C SER A 943 -37.09 -40.88 -25.91
N LEU A 944 -37.93 -40.52 -26.87
CA LEU A 944 -37.54 -40.41 -28.28
C LEU A 944 -36.47 -39.33 -28.45
N LEU A 945 -36.76 -38.08 -28.03
CA LEU A 945 -35.81 -36.97 -28.17
C LEU A 945 -34.55 -37.14 -27.32
N SER A 946 -34.69 -37.56 -26.06
CA SER A 946 -33.54 -37.80 -25.18
C SER A 946 -32.62 -38.89 -25.72
N SER A 947 -33.15 -39.97 -26.29
CA SER A 947 -32.33 -41.02 -26.89
C SER A 947 -31.59 -40.55 -28.15
N ALA A 948 -32.24 -39.75 -29.01
CA ALA A 948 -31.65 -39.19 -30.21
C ALA A 948 -30.55 -38.17 -29.86
N ILE A 949 -30.85 -37.21 -28.99
CA ILE A 949 -29.91 -36.14 -28.59
C ILE A 949 -28.74 -36.73 -27.78
N ALA A 950 -28.99 -37.64 -26.83
CA ALA A 950 -27.92 -38.30 -26.08
C ALA A 950 -27.00 -39.12 -27.00
N GLY A 951 -27.57 -39.78 -28.01
CA GLY A 951 -26.81 -40.57 -28.98
C GLY A 951 -25.87 -39.73 -29.86
N GLU A 952 -26.33 -38.56 -30.31
CA GLU A 952 -25.53 -37.67 -31.18
C GLU A 952 -24.55 -36.79 -30.40
N TYR A 953 -24.97 -36.20 -29.27
CA TYR A 953 -24.20 -35.16 -28.58
C TYR A 953 -23.52 -35.63 -27.28
N GLY A 954 -23.75 -36.88 -26.85
CA GLY A 954 -23.06 -37.48 -25.71
C GLY A 954 -23.47 -36.91 -24.35
N VAL A 955 -24.71 -36.44 -24.21
CA VAL A 955 -25.29 -35.97 -22.93
C VAL A 955 -26.10 -37.08 -22.24
N SER A 956 -26.29 -36.98 -20.92
CA SER A 956 -27.17 -37.90 -20.19
C SER A 956 -28.62 -37.78 -20.71
N ARG A 957 -29.35 -38.89 -20.82
CA ARG A 957 -30.75 -38.86 -21.28
C ARG A 957 -31.64 -38.00 -20.37
N ASP A 958 -31.33 -38.01 -19.08
CA ASP A 958 -32.15 -37.35 -18.05
C ASP A 958 -32.06 -35.81 -18.12
N ILE A 959 -30.95 -35.26 -18.63
CA ILE A 959 -30.75 -33.80 -18.70
C ILE A 959 -31.34 -33.17 -19.96
N VAL A 960 -31.64 -33.96 -21.00
CA VAL A 960 -32.02 -33.43 -22.32
C VAL A 960 -33.30 -32.60 -22.27
N SER A 961 -34.31 -33.05 -21.54
CA SER A 961 -35.58 -32.32 -21.42
C SER A 961 -35.39 -30.97 -20.72
N LEU A 962 -34.56 -30.91 -19.67
CA LEU A 962 -34.21 -29.68 -18.99
C LEU A 962 -33.32 -28.77 -19.85
N GLN A 963 -32.37 -29.35 -20.59
CA GLN A 963 -31.52 -28.61 -21.51
C GLN A 963 -32.32 -27.89 -22.61
N LEU A 964 -33.32 -28.56 -23.18
CA LEU A 964 -34.20 -27.96 -24.19
C LEU A 964 -35.00 -26.80 -23.61
N ARG A 965 -35.47 -26.92 -22.36
CA ARG A 965 -36.16 -25.85 -21.63
C ARG A 965 -35.24 -24.68 -21.31
N TRP A 966 -34.00 -24.97 -20.93
CA TRP A 966 -33.00 -23.94 -20.69
C TRP A 966 -32.65 -23.14 -21.93
N LEU A 967 -32.74 -23.76 -23.11
CA LEU A 967 -32.61 -23.08 -24.40
C LEU A 967 -33.83 -22.17 -24.75
N GLY A 968 -34.92 -22.22 -23.98
CA GLY A 968 -36.17 -21.56 -24.34
C GLY A 968 -37.00 -22.35 -25.36
N SER A 969 -36.71 -23.65 -25.51
CA SER A 969 -37.48 -24.58 -26.31
C SER A 969 -38.13 -25.64 -25.40
N GLY A 970 -38.67 -26.68 -25.99
CA GLY A 970 -39.34 -27.76 -25.28
C GLY A 970 -39.44 -29.00 -26.14
N VAL A 971 -39.91 -30.08 -25.53
CA VAL A 971 -40.08 -31.37 -26.23
C VAL A 971 -41.17 -31.20 -27.30
N TYR A 972 -42.24 -30.47 -26.94
CA TYR A 972 -43.32 -30.12 -27.84
C TYR A 972 -42.84 -29.30 -29.04
N SER A 973 -42.15 -28.18 -28.80
CA SER A 973 -41.76 -27.24 -29.85
C SER A 973 -40.79 -27.87 -30.86
N VAL A 974 -39.86 -28.70 -30.39
CA VAL A 974 -38.91 -29.40 -31.27
C VAL A 974 -39.62 -30.47 -32.10
N LEU A 975 -40.48 -31.30 -31.50
CA LEU A 975 -41.22 -32.32 -32.25
C LEU A 975 -42.17 -31.68 -33.27
N LYS A 976 -42.83 -30.59 -32.91
CA LYS A 976 -43.67 -29.82 -33.82
C LYS A 976 -42.87 -29.23 -34.98
N LEU A 977 -41.71 -28.63 -34.70
CA LEU A 977 -40.81 -28.10 -35.74
C LEU A 977 -40.38 -29.20 -36.72
N VAL A 978 -40.05 -30.39 -36.21
CA VAL A 978 -39.69 -31.55 -37.03
C VAL A 978 -40.87 -32.03 -37.89
N LEU A 979 -42.08 -32.13 -37.32
CA LEU A 979 -43.27 -32.56 -38.06
C LEU A 979 -43.67 -31.57 -39.17
N ASP A 980 -43.68 -30.26 -38.85
CA ASP A 980 -44.11 -29.22 -39.79
C ASP A 980 -43.12 -29.02 -40.94
N ASN A 981 -41.84 -29.37 -40.73
CA ASN A 981 -40.75 -29.02 -41.64
C ASN A 981 -39.74 -30.16 -41.88
N THR A 982 -40.17 -31.43 -41.86
CA THR A 982 -39.26 -32.59 -42.03
C THR A 982 -38.43 -32.42 -43.31
N PRO A 983 -37.09 -32.31 -43.22
CA PRO A 983 -36.25 -32.10 -44.39
C PRO A 983 -36.11 -33.39 -45.21
N GLU A 984 -36.28 -33.30 -46.53
CA GLU A 984 -36.05 -34.43 -47.45
C GLU A 984 -34.64 -34.42 -48.05
N LYS A 985 -34.09 -33.23 -48.29
CA LYS A 985 -32.71 -33.00 -48.76
C LYS A 985 -31.97 -32.05 -47.82
N VAL A 986 -30.64 -32.05 -47.92
CA VAL A 986 -29.76 -31.17 -47.12
C VAL A 986 -30.04 -29.69 -47.40
N GLU A 987 -30.45 -29.36 -48.63
CA GLU A 987 -30.81 -28.00 -49.07
C GLU A 987 -32.12 -27.49 -48.43
N ASP A 988 -32.98 -28.40 -47.96
CA ASP A 988 -34.29 -28.08 -47.39
C ASP A 988 -34.21 -27.77 -45.88
N ILE A 989 -33.03 -27.91 -45.27
CA ILE A 989 -32.80 -27.62 -43.85
C ILE A 989 -32.97 -26.10 -43.62
N LYS A 990 -34.09 -25.74 -43.00
CA LYS A 990 -34.40 -24.35 -42.64
C LYS A 990 -33.45 -23.81 -41.58
N LYS A 991 -33.33 -22.47 -41.54
CA LYS A 991 -32.50 -21.76 -40.55
C LYS A 991 -32.85 -22.13 -39.10
N GLU A 992 -34.12 -22.38 -38.81
CA GLU A 992 -34.60 -22.77 -37.47
C GLU A 992 -33.93 -24.04 -36.95
N PHE A 993 -33.68 -25.03 -37.82
CA PHE A 993 -32.94 -26.24 -37.44
C PHE A 993 -31.45 -25.98 -37.21
N LEU A 994 -30.86 -25.07 -37.99
CA LEU A 994 -29.46 -24.65 -37.81
C LEU A 994 -29.27 -23.91 -36.49
N ASP A 995 -30.17 -22.97 -36.17
CA ASP A 995 -30.15 -22.20 -34.94
C ASP A 995 -30.38 -23.10 -33.71
N LEU A 996 -31.30 -24.08 -33.80
CA LEU A 996 -31.51 -25.11 -32.78
C LEU A 996 -30.28 -26.00 -32.59
N THR A 997 -29.69 -26.49 -33.69
CA THR A 997 -28.50 -27.35 -33.63
C THR A 997 -27.30 -26.61 -33.04
N TYR A 998 -27.08 -25.37 -33.47
CA TYR A 998 -26.03 -24.50 -32.93
C TYR A 998 -26.18 -24.35 -31.42
N SER A 999 -27.38 -23.96 -31.00
CA SER A 999 -27.71 -23.76 -29.61
C SER A 999 -27.54 -25.02 -28.76
N LEU A 1000 -28.02 -26.17 -29.27
CA LEU A 1000 -27.87 -27.46 -28.61
C LEU A 1000 -26.39 -27.82 -28.42
N LEU A 1001 -25.55 -27.55 -29.42
CA LEU A 1001 -24.11 -27.77 -29.33
C LEU A 1001 -23.44 -26.88 -28.28
N VAL A 1002 -23.75 -25.57 -28.24
CA VAL A 1002 -23.18 -24.64 -27.25
C VAL A 1002 -23.59 -25.04 -25.83
N TYR A 1003 -24.88 -25.29 -25.60
CA TYR A 1003 -25.40 -25.65 -24.28
C TYR A 1003 -24.92 -27.04 -23.83
N THR A 1004 -24.75 -27.98 -24.76
CA THR A 1004 -24.11 -29.28 -24.47
C THR A 1004 -22.67 -29.10 -24.04
N GLN A 1005 -21.90 -28.26 -24.75
CA GLN A 1005 -20.54 -27.95 -24.35
C GLN A 1005 -20.48 -27.31 -22.97
N LEU A 1006 -21.43 -26.43 -22.64
CA LEU A 1006 -21.53 -25.80 -21.33
C LEU A 1006 -21.78 -26.83 -20.23
N ILE A 1007 -22.80 -27.68 -20.40
CA ILE A 1007 -23.13 -28.76 -19.46
C ILE A 1007 -21.93 -29.66 -19.23
N ASN A 1008 -21.23 -30.06 -20.30
CA ASN A 1008 -20.06 -30.94 -20.20
C ASN A 1008 -18.84 -30.24 -19.61
N ALA A 1009 -18.60 -28.97 -19.94
CA ALA A 1009 -17.43 -28.23 -19.47
C ALA A 1009 -17.52 -27.89 -17.98
N LEU A 1010 -18.72 -27.58 -17.48
CA LEU A 1010 -18.95 -27.23 -16.08
C LEU A 1010 -19.46 -28.42 -15.24
N SER A 1011 -19.66 -29.59 -15.86
CA SER A 1011 -20.23 -30.79 -15.22
C SER A 1011 -21.58 -30.52 -14.52
N ILE A 1012 -22.49 -29.80 -15.19
CA ILE A 1012 -23.77 -29.39 -14.60
C ILE A 1012 -24.62 -30.62 -14.28
N SER A 1013 -25.06 -30.73 -13.02
CA SER A 1013 -25.97 -31.77 -12.56
C SER A 1013 -27.41 -31.51 -13.00
N ASN A 1014 -28.22 -32.58 -13.05
CA ASN A 1014 -29.65 -32.48 -13.35
C ASN A 1014 -30.39 -31.57 -12.35
N ASN A 1015 -30.03 -31.68 -11.07
CA ASN A 1015 -30.65 -30.92 -10.00
C ASN A 1015 -30.29 -29.43 -10.04
N LEU A 1016 -29.03 -29.09 -10.35
CA LEU A 1016 -28.61 -27.70 -10.55
C LEU A 1016 -29.39 -27.05 -11.69
N LEU A 1017 -29.54 -27.75 -12.82
CA LEU A 1017 -30.29 -27.22 -13.96
C LEU A 1017 -31.78 -27.06 -13.63
N LEU A 1018 -32.36 -28.01 -12.89
CA LEU A 1018 -33.74 -27.89 -12.40
C LEU A 1018 -33.90 -26.69 -11.46
N LEU A 1019 -32.94 -26.45 -10.56
CA LEU A 1019 -32.93 -25.31 -9.64
C LEU A 1019 -32.82 -23.99 -10.39
N ARG A 1020 -31.94 -23.94 -11.41
CA ARG A 1020 -31.78 -22.78 -12.29
C ARG A 1020 -33.06 -22.44 -13.07
N LEU A 1021 -33.81 -23.44 -13.50
CA LEU A 1021 -35.04 -23.26 -14.28
C LEU A 1021 -36.25 -22.89 -13.41
N THR A 1022 -36.33 -23.42 -12.19
CA THR A 1022 -37.48 -23.24 -11.29
C THR A 1022 -37.33 -22.03 -10.38
N ASN A 1023 -36.15 -21.83 -9.78
CA ASN A 1023 -35.87 -20.81 -8.79
C ASN A 1023 -34.53 -20.09 -9.07
N PRO A 1024 -34.40 -19.33 -10.18
CA PRO A 1024 -33.16 -18.62 -10.51
C PRO A 1024 -32.71 -17.64 -9.42
N LYS A 1025 -33.65 -17.08 -8.64
CA LYS A 1025 -33.36 -16.20 -7.51
C LYS A 1025 -32.52 -16.88 -6.42
N TRP A 1026 -32.64 -18.20 -6.24
CA TRP A 1026 -31.84 -18.95 -5.26
C TRP A 1026 -30.37 -19.06 -5.68
N LEU A 1027 -30.06 -18.89 -6.96
CA LEU A 1027 -28.67 -18.76 -7.42
C LEU A 1027 -28.12 -17.35 -7.22
N GLY A 1028 -28.97 -16.36 -6.93
CA GLY A 1028 -28.62 -14.95 -6.92
C GLY A 1028 -28.74 -14.28 -8.29
N LEU A 1029 -29.48 -14.90 -9.23
CA LEU A 1029 -29.72 -14.34 -10.56
C LEU A 1029 -31.00 -13.50 -10.55
N ASN A 1030 -30.89 -12.23 -10.92
CA ASN A 1030 -32.03 -11.33 -11.17
C ASN A 1030 -32.42 -11.43 -12.65
N LEU A 1031 -33.22 -12.44 -12.98
CA LEU A 1031 -33.82 -12.55 -14.30
C LEU A 1031 -35.12 -11.75 -14.29
N ASP A 1032 -35.16 -10.62 -15.01
CA ASP A 1032 -36.42 -9.94 -15.29
C ASP A 1032 -37.27 -10.82 -16.23
N GLU A 1033 -38.59 -10.84 -16.04
CA GLU A 1033 -39.52 -11.64 -16.86
C GLU A 1033 -39.50 -11.25 -18.36
N THR A 1034 -38.81 -10.17 -18.72
CA THR A 1034 -38.74 -9.58 -20.07
C THR A 1034 -37.39 -9.75 -20.78
N THR A 1035 -36.35 -10.25 -20.11
CA THR A 1035 -35.00 -10.37 -20.70
C THR A 1035 -34.79 -11.72 -21.40
N GLU A 1036 -34.35 -11.64 -22.67
CA GLU A 1036 -33.93 -12.79 -23.48
C GLU A 1036 -32.93 -13.70 -22.73
N ILE A 1037 -33.03 -15.00 -22.98
CA ILE A 1037 -32.21 -16.09 -22.44
C ILE A 1037 -30.76 -15.94 -22.94
N SER A 1038 -30.05 -14.95 -22.43
CA SER A 1038 -28.63 -14.71 -22.73
C SER A 1038 -27.81 -15.05 -21.49
N LEU A 1039 -26.78 -15.89 -21.69
CA LEU A 1039 -25.91 -16.33 -20.60
C LEU A 1039 -24.92 -15.22 -20.26
N SER A 1040 -24.95 -14.76 -19.01
CA SER A 1040 -23.97 -13.80 -18.50
C SER A 1040 -22.73 -14.50 -17.94
N LEU A 1041 -21.63 -13.75 -17.81
CA LEU A 1041 -20.43 -14.23 -17.12
C LEU A 1041 -20.73 -14.52 -15.63
N ASP A 1042 -21.68 -13.81 -15.00
CA ASP A 1042 -22.13 -14.08 -13.62
C ASP A 1042 -22.79 -15.44 -13.49
N GLU A 1043 -23.68 -15.76 -14.43
CA GLU A 1043 -24.38 -17.04 -14.44
C GLU A 1043 -23.41 -18.20 -14.62
N ILE A 1044 -22.52 -18.12 -15.61
CA ILE A 1044 -21.54 -19.20 -15.84
C ILE A 1044 -20.59 -19.34 -14.64
N PHE A 1045 -20.17 -18.23 -14.05
CA PHE A 1045 -19.36 -18.22 -12.84
C PHE A 1045 -20.09 -18.94 -11.69
N LEU A 1046 -21.34 -18.58 -11.39
CA LEU A 1046 -22.13 -19.19 -10.31
C LEU A 1046 -22.39 -20.69 -10.54
N LEU A 1047 -22.73 -21.09 -11.76
CA LEU A 1047 -22.92 -22.51 -12.10
C LEU A 1047 -21.65 -23.31 -11.80
N ASN A 1048 -20.48 -22.77 -12.12
CA ASN A 1048 -19.21 -23.37 -11.76
C ASN A 1048 -18.94 -23.33 -10.23
N ARG A 1049 -19.30 -22.25 -9.54
CA ARG A 1049 -19.14 -22.14 -8.07
C ARG A 1049 -19.99 -23.16 -7.32
N TYR A 1050 -21.15 -23.54 -7.85
CA TYR A 1050 -21.98 -24.63 -7.33
C TYR A 1050 -21.29 -25.98 -7.47
N GLN A 1051 -20.69 -26.24 -8.63
CA GLN A 1051 -19.91 -27.46 -8.84
C GLN A 1051 -18.72 -27.53 -7.87
N ASP A 1052 -17.98 -26.43 -7.70
CA ASP A 1052 -16.94 -26.33 -6.69
C ASP A 1052 -17.49 -26.54 -5.26
N LEU A 1053 -18.75 -26.21 -4.98
CA LEU A 1053 -19.36 -26.46 -3.67
C LEU A 1053 -19.63 -27.96 -3.48
N LEU A 1054 -20.16 -28.63 -4.51
CA LEU A 1054 -20.40 -30.07 -4.49
C LEU A 1054 -19.11 -30.87 -4.33
N GLU A 1055 -18.04 -30.48 -5.00
CA GLU A 1055 -16.76 -31.20 -4.93
C GLU A 1055 -16.06 -31.05 -3.57
N ASN A 1056 -16.25 -29.91 -2.89
CA ASN A 1056 -15.64 -29.65 -1.59
C ASN A 1056 -16.54 -30.06 -0.41
N ALA A 1057 -17.85 -30.20 -0.63
CA ALA A 1057 -18.77 -30.66 0.40
C ALA A 1057 -18.55 -32.15 0.71
N LYS A 1058 -18.54 -32.52 1.99
CA LYS A 1058 -18.51 -33.93 2.42
C LYS A 1058 -19.86 -34.63 2.30
N GLN A 1059 -20.91 -33.87 1.96
CA GLN A 1059 -22.31 -34.30 1.94
C GLN A 1059 -22.81 -34.52 0.51
N ASN A 1060 -23.95 -35.19 0.37
CA ASN A 1060 -24.59 -35.38 -0.93
C ASN A 1060 -25.27 -34.10 -1.43
N GLU A 1061 -25.56 -34.06 -2.73
CA GLU A 1061 -26.27 -32.94 -3.36
C GLU A 1061 -27.66 -32.70 -2.74
N ASP A 1062 -28.34 -33.76 -2.26
CA ASP A 1062 -29.65 -33.64 -1.61
C ASP A 1062 -29.61 -32.78 -0.35
N LYS A 1063 -28.53 -32.86 0.46
CA LYS A 1063 -28.36 -32.02 1.66
C LYS A 1063 -28.25 -30.54 1.32
N ILE A 1064 -27.60 -30.21 0.21
CA ILE A 1064 -27.51 -28.82 -0.28
C ILE A 1064 -28.90 -28.33 -0.71
N GLN A 1065 -29.72 -29.18 -1.32
CA GLN A 1065 -31.09 -28.83 -1.69
C GLN A 1065 -32.01 -28.68 -0.49
N GLU A 1066 -31.88 -29.57 0.51
CA GLU A 1066 -32.56 -29.44 1.80
C GLU A 1066 -32.23 -28.09 2.44
N TYR A 1067 -30.95 -27.70 2.43
CA TYR A 1067 -30.52 -26.39 2.90
C TYR A 1067 -31.19 -25.24 2.14
N PHE A 1068 -31.15 -25.22 0.80
CA PHE A 1068 -31.78 -24.15 0.02
C PHE A 1068 -33.29 -24.04 0.29
N THR A 1069 -33.96 -25.19 0.42
CA THR A 1069 -35.40 -25.26 0.71
C THR A 1069 -35.71 -24.73 2.11
N PHE A 1070 -34.87 -25.04 3.09
CA PHE A 1070 -35.00 -24.55 4.47
C PHE A 1070 -34.69 -23.04 4.56
N ALA A 1071 -33.57 -22.60 3.98
CA ALA A 1071 -33.12 -21.20 4.00
C ALA A 1071 -34.09 -20.25 3.27
N ASN A 1072 -34.76 -20.72 2.21
CA ASN A 1072 -35.76 -19.95 1.47
C ASN A 1072 -37.22 -20.18 1.92
N GLY A 1073 -37.45 -21.05 2.91
CA GLY A 1073 -38.78 -21.33 3.45
C GLY A 1073 -39.41 -20.15 4.20
N GLU A 1074 -40.75 -20.13 4.26
CA GLU A 1074 -41.51 -19.16 5.06
C GLU A 1074 -41.31 -19.42 6.57
N ILE A 1075 -40.94 -18.37 7.30
CA ILE A 1075 -40.74 -18.43 8.75
C ILE A 1075 -42.12 -18.54 9.42
N LEU A 1076 -42.39 -19.69 10.05
CA LEU A 1076 -43.57 -19.83 10.90
C LEU A 1076 -43.34 -19.01 12.19
N PRO A 1077 -44.29 -18.17 12.62
CA PRO A 1077 -44.16 -17.47 13.89
C PRO A 1077 -44.26 -18.48 15.03
N LYS A 1078 -43.11 -18.90 15.58
CA LYS A 1078 -43.02 -19.74 16.78
C LYS A 1078 -42.04 -19.13 17.78
N THR A 1079 -42.28 -19.50 19.04
CA THR A 1079 -41.66 -19.05 20.30
C THR A 1079 -40.16 -18.75 20.21
N GLU A 1080 -39.71 -17.73 20.96
CA GLU A 1080 -38.35 -17.18 21.05
C GLU A 1080 -37.20 -18.17 21.33
N GLU A 1081 -37.47 -19.48 21.49
CA GLU A 1081 -36.50 -20.51 21.91
C GLU A 1081 -35.81 -21.26 20.76
N ASP A 1082 -36.21 -21.06 19.50
CA ASP A 1082 -35.59 -21.69 18.32
C ASP A 1082 -35.09 -20.62 17.33
N ASP A 1083 -33.80 -20.25 17.38
CA ASP A 1083 -33.20 -19.39 16.36
C ASP A 1083 -33.02 -20.17 15.05
N ASP A 1084 -34.03 -20.11 14.17
CA ASP A 1084 -34.01 -20.72 12.84
C ASP A 1084 -32.79 -20.28 12.01
N ASN A 1085 -32.20 -19.11 12.27
CA ASN A 1085 -30.99 -18.67 11.59
C ASN A 1085 -29.76 -19.42 12.09
N TYR A 1086 -29.67 -19.70 13.40
CA TYR A 1086 -28.62 -20.55 13.95
C TYR A 1086 -28.73 -21.99 13.42
N LYS A 1087 -29.96 -22.51 13.27
CA LYS A 1087 -30.19 -23.81 12.60
C LYS A 1087 -29.74 -23.79 11.12
N CYS A 1088 -29.97 -22.68 10.40
CA CYS A 1088 -29.43 -22.51 9.04
C CYS A 1088 -27.89 -22.54 9.05
N ALA A 1089 -27.25 -21.87 10.02
CA ALA A 1089 -25.80 -21.89 10.16
C ALA A 1089 -25.27 -23.31 10.46
N GLN A 1090 -25.96 -24.09 11.31
CA GLN A 1090 -25.61 -25.49 11.59
C GLN A 1090 -25.65 -26.38 10.34
N LEU A 1091 -26.71 -26.24 9.53
CA LEU A 1091 -26.83 -27.00 8.28
C LEU A 1091 -25.73 -26.61 7.27
N LEU A 1092 -25.40 -25.32 7.18
CA LEU A 1092 -24.33 -24.86 6.30
C LEU A 1092 -22.94 -25.27 6.80
N ALA A 1093 -22.71 -25.27 8.11
CA ALA A 1093 -21.50 -25.74 8.76
C ALA A 1093 -21.22 -27.22 8.44
N GLU A 1094 -22.26 -28.06 8.43
CA GLU A 1094 -22.15 -29.47 8.06
C GLU A 1094 -21.76 -29.65 6.57
N ILE A 1095 -22.23 -28.76 5.69
CA ILE A 1095 -21.90 -28.78 4.27
C ILE A 1095 -20.46 -28.30 4.02
N LEU A 1096 -20.05 -27.20 4.66
CA LEU A 1096 -18.76 -26.54 4.45
C LEU A 1096 -17.62 -27.10 5.32
N ASP A 1097 -17.92 -27.96 6.30
CA ASP A 1097 -16.96 -28.44 7.31
C ASP A 1097 -16.28 -27.27 8.05
N TRP A 1098 -17.08 -26.36 8.58
CA TRP A 1098 -16.61 -25.16 9.28
C TRP A 1098 -17.37 -24.91 10.58
N ASP A 1099 -16.94 -23.90 11.34
CA ASP A 1099 -17.53 -23.57 12.63
C ASP A 1099 -18.88 -22.88 12.49
N VAL A 1100 -19.85 -23.30 13.32
CA VAL A 1100 -21.23 -22.79 13.28
C VAL A 1100 -21.29 -21.32 13.69
N ASP A 1101 -20.51 -20.95 14.70
CA ASP A 1101 -20.54 -19.60 15.27
C ASP A 1101 -19.86 -18.61 14.32
N GLU A 1102 -18.78 -19.01 13.64
CA GLU A 1102 -18.13 -18.21 12.58
C GLU A 1102 -19.07 -17.97 11.38
N ILE A 1103 -19.82 -18.98 10.93
CA ILE A 1103 -20.81 -18.82 9.84
C ILE A 1103 -21.95 -17.89 10.26
N TYR A 1104 -22.47 -18.06 11.48
CA TYR A 1104 -23.52 -17.19 12.01
C TYR A 1104 -23.04 -15.74 12.11
N LEU A 1105 -21.82 -15.53 12.61
CA LEU A 1105 -21.19 -14.21 12.72
C LEU A 1105 -20.95 -13.59 11.34
N ALA A 1106 -20.53 -14.37 10.35
CA ALA A 1106 -20.41 -13.92 8.96
C ALA A 1106 -21.76 -13.42 8.41
N CYS A 1107 -22.84 -14.15 8.69
CA CYS A 1107 -24.16 -13.77 8.21
C CYS A 1107 -24.74 -12.54 8.94
N ASP A 1108 -24.46 -12.39 10.24
CA ASP A 1108 -24.91 -11.27 11.05
C ASP A 1108 -24.14 -9.98 10.74
N LYS A 1109 -22.81 -10.02 10.85
CA LYS A 1109 -21.94 -8.85 10.61
C LYS A 1109 -21.73 -8.53 9.13
N GLY A 1110 -21.94 -9.51 8.25
CA GLY A 1110 -21.95 -9.31 6.80
C GLY A 1110 -23.09 -8.43 6.29
N GLY A 1111 -24.10 -8.12 7.11
CA GLY A 1111 -25.24 -7.32 6.66
C GLY A 1111 -26.20 -8.06 5.72
N LEU A 1112 -26.30 -9.39 5.83
CA LEU A 1112 -27.31 -10.16 5.10
C LEU A 1112 -28.70 -9.87 5.69
N GLU A 1113 -29.69 -9.57 4.84
CA GLU A 1113 -31.04 -9.11 5.26
C GLU A 1113 -31.72 -10.00 6.32
N ARG A 1114 -31.51 -11.32 6.24
CA ARG A 1114 -32.11 -12.31 7.15
C ARG A 1114 -31.10 -13.03 8.04
N LYS A 1115 -29.87 -12.50 8.21
CA LYS A 1115 -28.79 -13.14 8.98
C LYS A 1115 -28.54 -14.60 8.59
N ARG A 1116 -28.81 -14.97 7.34
CA ARG A 1116 -28.59 -16.31 6.77
C ARG A 1116 -28.34 -16.20 5.27
N ALA A 1117 -27.55 -17.11 4.72
CA ALA A 1117 -27.34 -17.20 3.28
C ALA A 1117 -28.55 -17.86 2.60
N MET A 1118 -29.20 -17.13 1.69
CA MET A 1118 -30.35 -17.60 0.92
C MET A 1118 -30.00 -17.89 -0.53
N THR A 1119 -28.91 -17.27 -1.02
CA THR A 1119 -28.46 -17.40 -2.41
C THR A 1119 -27.12 -18.10 -2.51
N LEU A 1120 -26.86 -18.74 -3.66
CA LEU A 1120 -25.55 -19.33 -3.94
C LEU A 1120 -24.42 -18.29 -3.92
N SER A 1121 -24.67 -17.06 -4.38
CA SER A 1121 -23.69 -15.97 -4.30
C SER A 1121 -23.24 -15.67 -2.86
N GLN A 1122 -24.17 -15.71 -1.90
CA GLN A 1122 -23.87 -15.53 -0.48
C GLN A 1122 -23.09 -16.72 0.10
N ILE A 1123 -23.43 -17.96 -0.31
CA ILE A 1123 -22.68 -19.15 0.09
C ILE A 1123 -21.25 -19.11 -0.47
N ASP A 1124 -21.08 -18.68 -1.73
CA ASP A 1124 -19.76 -18.51 -2.33
C ASP A 1124 -18.93 -17.46 -1.58
N TRP A 1125 -19.54 -16.35 -1.17
CA TRP A 1125 -18.90 -15.36 -0.31
C TRP A 1125 -18.45 -15.94 1.05
N ILE A 1126 -19.32 -16.69 1.73
CA ILE A 1126 -18.95 -17.39 2.99
C ILE A 1126 -17.80 -18.37 2.76
N ARG A 1127 -17.80 -19.09 1.64
CA ARG A 1127 -16.70 -19.99 1.26
C ARG A 1127 -15.39 -19.23 1.03
N ARG A 1128 -15.42 -18.03 0.44
CA ARG A 1128 -14.24 -17.16 0.33
C ARG A 1128 -13.72 -16.77 1.71
N LEU A 1129 -14.60 -16.36 2.63
CA LEU A 1129 -14.23 -16.06 4.01
C LEU A 1129 -13.59 -17.27 4.70
N GLN A 1130 -14.17 -18.46 4.55
CA GLN A 1130 -13.60 -19.71 5.07
C GLN A 1130 -12.19 -19.99 4.51
N GLN A 1131 -11.97 -19.79 3.21
CA GLN A 1131 -10.65 -19.96 2.61
C GLN A 1131 -9.61 -19.02 3.23
N PHE A 1132 -9.97 -17.76 3.51
CA PHE A 1132 -9.08 -16.81 4.18
C PHE A 1132 -8.91 -17.10 5.67
N TYR A 1133 -9.94 -17.57 6.35
CA TYR A 1133 -9.85 -18.07 7.73
C TYR A 1133 -8.79 -19.17 7.80
N VAL A 1134 -8.87 -20.18 6.92
CA VAL A 1134 -7.90 -21.28 6.88
C VAL A 1134 -6.49 -20.81 6.50
N LYS A 1135 -6.37 -19.82 5.60
CA LYS A 1135 -5.06 -19.33 5.15
C LYS A 1135 -4.36 -18.44 6.20
N THR A 1136 -5.13 -17.60 6.89
CA THR A 1136 -4.58 -16.56 7.77
C THR A 1136 -4.74 -16.86 9.26
N ASN A 1137 -5.56 -17.86 9.63
CA ASN A 1137 -6.03 -18.14 10.99
C ASN A 1137 -6.73 -16.93 11.68
N LEU A 1138 -7.24 -15.99 10.88
CA LEU A 1138 -8.08 -14.90 11.38
C LEU A 1138 -9.54 -15.34 11.42
N SER A 1139 -10.22 -15.09 12.54
CA SER A 1139 -11.68 -15.24 12.65
C SER A 1139 -12.40 -14.27 11.71
N VAL A 1140 -13.70 -14.51 11.49
CA VAL A 1140 -14.50 -13.74 10.54
C VAL A 1140 -14.56 -12.26 10.90
N GLU A 1141 -14.66 -11.92 12.19
CA GLU A 1141 -14.76 -10.52 12.63
C GLU A 1141 -13.54 -9.68 12.21
N PRO A 1142 -12.29 -10.04 12.55
CA PRO A 1142 -11.10 -9.36 12.04
C PRO A 1142 -11.01 -9.31 10.51
N LEU A 1143 -11.48 -10.34 9.79
CA LEU A 1143 -11.49 -10.35 8.32
C LEU A 1143 -12.48 -9.33 7.75
N LEU A 1144 -13.69 -9.25 8.32
CA LEU A 1144 -14.69 -8.24 7.92
C LEU A 1144 -14.22 -6.83 8.26
N ASP A 1145 -13.63 -6.64 9.44
CA ASP A 1145 -13.06 -5.36 9.86
C ASP A 1145 -11.90 -4.94 8.93
N ALA A 1146 -11.04 -5.88 8.52
CA ALA A 1146 -10.00 -5.64 7.53
C ALA A 1146 -10.57 -5.27 6.15
N GLY A 1147 -11.66 -5.89 5.71
CA GLY A 1147 -12.37 -5.51 4.47
C GLY A 1147 -13.10 -4.17 4.55
N ALA A 1148 -13.38 -3.70 5.77
CA ALA A 1148 -13.98 -2.39 6.03
C ALA A 1148 -12.95 -1.27 6.20
N LEU A 1149 -11.65 -1.58 6.29
CA LEU A 1149 -10.61 -0.57 6.40
C LEU A 1149 -10.57 0.34 5.17
N ASP A 1150 -10.53 1.64 5.44
CA ASP A 1150 -10.26 2.69 4.46
C ASP A 1150 -9.01 3.48 4.91
N VAL A 1151 -8.43 4.24 3.98
CA VAL A 1151 -7.34 5.19 4.25
C VAL A 1151 -7.71 6.16 5.37
N ASN A 1152 -8.99 6.50 5.50
CA ASN A 1152 -9.46 7.44 6.52
C ASN A 1152 -9.77 6.81 7.89
N SER A 1153 -9.70 5.48 8.03
CA SER A 1153 -9.98 4.77 9.28
C SER A 1153 -9.13 5.30 10.45
N SER A 1154 -9.64 5.10 11.68
CA SER A 1154 -8.95 5.55 12.90
C SER A 1154 -7.73 4.70 13.20
N PHE A 1155 -6.80 5.25 13.98
CA PHE A 1155 -5.62 4.53 14.47
C PHE A 1155 -6.02 3.24 15.21
N ASP A 1156 -7.03 3.31 16.07
CA ASP A 1156 -7.53 2.18 16.85
C ASP A 1156 -8.03 1.03 15.96
N ALA A 1157 -8.68 1.35 14.83
CA ALA A 1157 -9.16 0.33 13.89
C ALA A 1157 -7.97 -0.45 13.27
N PHE A 1158 -6.93 0.26 12.83
CA PHE A 1158 -5.70 -0.38 12.35
C PHE A 1158 -4.98 -1.15 13.47
N GLN A 1159 -4.97 -0.63 14.69
CA GLN A 1159 -4.32 -1.29 15.83
C GLN A 1159 -5.00 -2.61 16.16
N ASN A 1160 -6.33 -2.64 16.26
CA ASN A 1160 -7.09 -3.86 16.55
C ASN A 1160 -6.81 -4.97 15.53
N ILE A 1161 -6.76 -4.62 14.25
CA ILE A 1161 -6.48 -5.59 13.17
C ILE A 1161 -5.00 -6.00 13.19
N GLY A 1162 -4.07 -5.07 13.41
CA GLY A 1162 -2.65 -5.40 13.56
C GLY A 1162 -2.38 -6.35 14.72
N GLU A 1163 -3.05 -6.15 15.86
CA GLU A 1163 -2.98 -7.06 17.00
C GLU A 1163 -3.61 -8.42 16.70
N ALA A 1164 -4.76 -8.46 16.03
CA ALA A 1164 -5.42 -9.72 15.63
C ALA A 1164 -4.54 -10.54 14.66
N VAL A 1165 -3.95 -9.90 13.65
CA VAL A 1165 -3.02 -10.53 12.70
C VAL A 1165 -1.79 -11.09 13.42
N MET A 1166 -1.20 -10.32 14.33
CA MET A 1166 -0.03 -10.79 15.08
C MET A 1166 -0.39 -11.89 16.09
N ALA A 1167 -1.60 -11.88 16.66
CA ALA A 1167 -2.08 -12.93 17.53
C ALA A 1167 -2.29 -14.24 16.75
N ALA A 1168 -2.90 -14.18 15.55
CA ALA A 1168 -3.06 -15.32 14.67
C ALA A 1168 -1.70 -15.92 14.24
N LEU A 1169 -0.72 -15.07 13.93
CA LEU A 1169 0.64 -15.53 13.61
C LEU A 1169 1.34 -16.20 14.81
N LYS A 1170 1.17 -15.66 16.02
CA LYS A 1170 1.77 -16.21 17.24
C LYS A 1170 1.16 -17.55 17.65
N ALA A 1171 -0.15 -17.73 17.44
CA ALA A 1171 -0.84 -18.98 17.76
C ALA A 1171 -0.19 -20.16 17.03
N GLN A 1172 0.26 -19.94 15.80
CA GLN A 1172 0.87 -20.97 14.95
C GLN A 1172 2.29 -21.40 15.36
N GLY A 1173 3.06 -20.54 16.04
CA GLY A 1173 4.42 -20.84 16.50
C GLY A 1173 5.42 -21.27 15.41
N ASP A 1174 6.66 -21.59 15.80
CA ASP A 1174 7.66 -22.28 14.94
C ASP A 1174 7.36 -23.79 14.78
N ASP A 1175 6.50 -24.32 15.63
CA ASP A 1175 5.96 -25.68 15.58
C ASP A 1175 4.44 -25.56 15.42
N GLU A 1176 3.91 -26.11 14.32
CA GLU A 1176 2.49 -26.21 13.96
C GLU A 1176 1.58 -26.47 15.20
N ASN A 1177 1.15 -25.42 15.89
CA ASN A 1177 0.08 -25.48 16.88
C ASN A 1177 -1.07 -24.65 16.34
N VAL A 1178 -2.22 -25.32 16.18
CA VAL A 1178 -3.43 -24.82 15.50
C VAL A 1178 -3.93 -23.49 16.07
#